data_AF-A0A7Y2ETF2-F1
#
_entry.id   AF-A0A7Y2ETF2-F1
#
_cell.length_a   1.000
_cell.length_b   1.000
_cell.length_c   1.000
_cell.angle_alpha   90.00
_cell.angle_beta   90.00
_cell.angle_gamma   90.00
#
_symmetry.space_group_name_H-M   'P 1'
#
loop_
_entity.id
_entity.type
_entity.pdbx_description
1 polymer ?
#
loop_
_entity_poly.entity_id
_entity_poly.type
_entity_poly.pdbx_seq_one_letter_code
_entity_poly.pdbx_strand_id
1 'polypeptide(L)'
;MNSSNQGRISLANFLFVLVEVFAILSVVWFYGLEQMSGLFHLVPLIAVGFAIHSFLPIRFRPGFFLILSCVGIIAVVPPPNGIAIIAIGVVLILVAHLPVAMWIRVGIIVATGVALSLIRTGLVEPGWTSLGSLVIPVVGSFFMFRMIIYLHDMRHEKDPPPWPQRVSYFFMLPNVCFLLFPVVDYQTYKRKYYDEEAFDIYSKGAWWMFRGVTHLLLYRIIYINFVPSSAEVEGIWGVAHAFVATYLLYLRISGQFHLIAGIMCLFGHNFLETNHLYYLASSASDYWRRINIYWKDFMTKIFYNHAFVRFKKAGVQTAVMLSMVYVFVITWALHSYQWLWLKGTFPVAPKDLVFWGSFMVLAMSGVYFEMKRPRRRAEASVTYYSCVGHAVKVMGTFATISFLWSLWSSANLAAFGALLAKTAQSSPVEYLLFAALVVGLILAGALVRFVRLTYADSQIFNLQRKGQRLWWYPVTASFVLLAISVSGIESVLPDTPRKIVAAARSDRLNRVDEEILEAGYYETLLEPTDFLKSLWVNNTQRPPGWNTHLLDEGVAIVAKDVLMHRLTPSASINWRDARFSTNSWGMRDQEYEKTKPDGVVRVALLGSSKEMGWGVGDNSTFEGIVERELNSENPEDRLELLNFSVHGYTEIQYTRVIELGLLNEFDVDALILCTNALWADKVGESLHRLRRDGIPTGYPKLETITTEAGLGKTDRYLARQVDFDEEAGQVLNWAFSRIKQVADSAGVPVYVAFIPSINRDPDWLVTMREAANSYGFGFININDAYNDEDENDLRVAPWDSHPNERAHALIARAFKPQMKIIVEGLRSDSVATN
;
A
#
# COMPACT_ATOMS: atom_id res chain seq x y z
N MET A 1 26.82 -24.24 29.70
CA MET A 1 26.29 -25.40 28.96
C MET A 1 27.45 -26.25 28.47
N ASN A 2 27.42 -27.57 28.69
CA ASN A 2 28.36 -28.48 28.03
C ASN A 2 28.18 -28.37 26.51
N SER A 3 29.27 -28.19 25.77
CA SER A 3 29.29 -28.06 24.30
C SER A 3 28.63 -29.25 23.57
N SER A 4 28.41 -30.38 24.25
CA SER A 4 27.77 -31.59 23.72
C SER A 4 26.25 -31.48 23.53
N ASN A 5 25.56 -30.52 24.18
CA ASN A 5 24.09 -30.39 24.14
C ASN A 5 23.59 -29.19 23.32
N GLN A 6 24.48 -28.35 22.80
CA GLN A 6 24.10 -27.13 22.09
C GLN A 6 23.35 -27.46 20.78
N GLY A 7 22.13 -26.93 20.63
CA GLY A 7 21.30 -27.12 19.44
C GLY A 7 20.55 -28.45 19.33
N ARG A 8 20.54 -29.31 20.34
CA ARG A 8 19.74 -30.56 20.34
C ARG A 8 18.30 -30.31 20.75
N ILE A 9 17.37 -31.05 20.15
CA ILE A 9 15.94 -31.05 20.48
C ILE A 9 15.42 -32.50 20.51
N SER A 10 14.52 -32.83 21.44
CA SER A 10 13.87 -34.14 21.47
C SER A 10 12.83 -34.24 20.36
N LEU A 11 12.51 -35.46 19.89
CA LEU A 11 11.52 -35.67 18.85
C LEU A 11 10.13 -35.11 19.25
N ALA A 12 9.71 -35.32 20.50
CA ALA A 12 8.44 -34.83 21.01
C ALA A 12 8.37 -33.29 21.00
N ASN A 13 9.41 -32.62 21.51
CA ASN A 13 9.48 -31.15 21.53
C ASN A 13 9.56 -30.59 20.11
N PHE A 14 10.29 -31.26 19.21
CA PHE A 14 10.36 -30.88 17.80
C PHE A 14 8.99 -30.99 17.12
N LEU A 15 8.28 -32.11 17.28
CA LEU A 15 6.95 -32.30 16.69
C LEU A 15 5.95 -31.26 17.20
N PHE A 16 6.03 -30.91 18.49
CA PHE A 16 5.20 -29.85 19.06
C PHE A 16 5.44 -28.50 18.37
N VAL A 17 6.70 -28.06 18.24
CA VAL A 17 7.01 -26.79 17.57
C VAL A 17 6.72 -26.86 16.06
N LEU A 18 6.89 -28.03 15.44
CA LEU A 18 6.55 -28.21 14.04
C LEU A 18 5.06 -27.98 13.79
N VAL A 19 4.20 -28.48 14.68
CA VAL A 19 2.74 -28.22 14.63
C VAL A 19 2.43 -26.74 14.84
N GLU A 20 3.08 -26.07 15.79
CA GLU A 20 2.96 -24.62 15.99
C GLU A 20 3.29 -23.84 14.71
N VAL A 21 4.48 -24.10 14.16
CA VAL A 21 4.99 -23.41 12.96
C VAL A 21 4.08 -23.69 11.77
N PHE A 22 3.66 -24.95 11.57
CA PHE A 22 2.79 -25.31 10.46
C PHE A 22 1.42 -24.64 10.56
N ALA A 23 0.82 -24.59 11.76
CA ALA A 23 -0.46 -23.90 11.96
C ALA A 23 -0.35 -22.39 11.66
N ILE A 24 0.70 -21.73 12.14
CA ILE A 24 0.93 -20.30 11.89
C ILE A 24 1.21 -20.02 10.40
N LEU A 25 2.06 -20.83 9.77
CA LEU A 25 2.36 -20.71 8.34
C LEU A 25 1.14 -21.00 7.47
N SER A 26 0.26 -21.90 7.90
CA SER A 26 -1.03 -22.14 7.24
C SER A 26 -1.91 -20.90 7.32
N VAL A 27 -1.96 -20.20 8.47
CA VAL A 27 -2.69 -18.92 8.58
C VAL A 27 -2.11 -17.89 7.61
N VAL A 28 -0.78 -17.77 7.53
CA VAL A 28 -0.11 -16.88 6.56
C VAL A 28 -0.54 -17.22 5.13
N TRP A 29 -0.57 -18.50 4.78
CA TRP A 29 -0.94 -18.97 3.45
C TRP A 29 -2.42 -18.74 3.11
N PHE A 30 -3.34 -19.20 3.96
CA PHE A 30 -4.79 -19.14 3.70
C PHE A 30 -5.38 -17.73 3.76
N TYR A 31 -4.81 -16.86 4.59
CA TYR A 31 -5.17 -15.44 4.61
C TYR A 31 -4.35 -14.63 3.60
N GLY A 32 -3.41 -15.21 2.85
CA GLY A 32 -2.59 -14.48 1.87
C GLY A 32 -1.78 -13.33 2.49
N LEU A 33 -1.32 -13.47 3.75
CA LEU A 33 -0.62 -12.41 4.46
C LEU A 33 0.68 -12.04 3.74
N GLU A 34 0.84 -10.76 3.38
CA GLU A 34 2.05 -10.24 2.72
C GLU A 34 2.38 -10.99 1.41
N GLN A 35 1.34 -11.38 0.66
CA GLN A 35 1.48 -12.10 -0.62
C GLN A 35 2.21 -11.25 -1.67
N MET A 36 1.89 -9.97 -1.79
CA MET A 36 2.62 -9.00 -2.63
C MET A 36 4.11 -8.89 -2.28
N SER A 37 4.47 -9.11 -1.02
CA SER A 37 5.86 -9.10 -0.54
C SER A 37 6.63 -10.38 -0.92
N GLY A 38 5.96 -11.38 -1.53
CA GLY A 38 6.54 -12.67 -1.91
C GLY A 38 6.70 -13.65 -0.75
N LEU A 39 6.14 -13.34 0.43
CA LEU A 39 6.21 -14.22 1.62
C LEU A 39 5.65 -15.61 1.33
N PHE A 40 4.61 -15.67 0.50
CA PHE A 40 3.98 -16.91 0.04
C PHE A 40 4.98 -17.91 -0.52
N HIS A 41 5.96 -17.47 -1.32
CA HIS A 41 7.01 -18.33 -1.86
C HIS A 41 8.02 -18.82 -0.79
N LEU A 42 8.19 -18.06 0.31
CA LEU A 42 9.06 -18.45 1.41
C LEU A 42 8.40 -19.41 2.42
N VAL A 43 7.07 -19.41 2.54
CA VAL A 43 6.35 -20.29 3.49
C VAL A 43 6.80 -21.76 3.41
N PRO A 44 6.80 -22.43 2.24
CA PRO A 44 7.25 -23.82 2.14
C PRO A 44 8.75 -23.97 2.46
N LEU A 45 9.57 -22.99 2.06
CA LEU A 45 11.01 -22.99 2.36
C LEU A 45 11.29 -22.84 3.85
N ILE A 46 10.49 -22.05 4.58
CA ILE A 46 10.60 -21.91 6.04
C ILE A 46 10.20 -23.22 6.72
N ALA A 47 9.08 -23.83 6.33
CA ALA A 47 8.59 -25.07 6.94
C ALA A 47 9.57 -26.24 6.74
N VAL A 48 9.94 -26.52 5.49
CA VAL A 48 10.84 -27.62 5.14
C VAL A 48 12.26 -27.32 5.60
N GLY A 49 12.72 -26.07 5.42
CA GLY A 49 14.03 -25.62 5.85
C GLY A 49 14.22 -25.72 7.35
N PHE A 50 13.22 -25.35 8.16
CA PHE A 50 13.25 -25.51 9.61
C PHE A 50 13.37 -26.98 10.02
N ALA A 51 12.59 -27.87 9.39
CA ALA A 51 12.64 -29.30 9.69
C ALA A 51 14.04 -29.88 9.44
N ILE A 52 14.64 -29.60 8.28
CA ILE A 52 16.00 -30.06 7.94
C ILE A 52 17.03 -29.43 8.89
N HIS A 53 16.96 -28.11 9.10
CA HIS A 53 17.91 -27.37 9.92
C HIS A 53 17.97 -27.85 11.37
N SER A 54 16.81 -28.19 11.96
CA SER A 54 16.68 -28.65 13.35
C SER A 54 17.39 -29.98 13.62
N PHE A 55 17.48 -30.87 12.63
CA PHE A 55 18.19 -32.16 12.76
C PHE A 55 19.63 -32.14 12.25
N LEU A 56 20.01 -31.12 11.49
CA LEU A 56 21.35 -31.00 10.95
C LEU A 56 22.37 -30.78 12.09
N PRO A 57 23.58 -31.38 12.04
CA PRO A 57 24.64 -31.08 12.99
C PRO A 57 24.97 -29.59 13.03
N ILE A 58 25.19 -29.03 14.24
CA ILE A 58 25.33 -27.57 14.46
C ILE A 58 26.41 -26.92 13.56
N ARG A 59 27.47 -27.66 13.20
CA ARG A 59 28.54 -27.20 12.30
C ARG A 59 28.06 -26.87 10.88
N PHE A 60 27.01 -27.54 10.39
CA PHE A 60 26.50 -27.37 9.03
C PHE A 60 25.32 -26.40 8.96
N ARG A 61 24.69 -26.10 10.11
CA ARG A 61 23.50 -25.25 10.19
C ARG A 61 23.68 -23.86 9.58
N PRO A 62 24.77 -23.10 9.84
CA PRO A 62 24.97 -21.80 9.20
C PRO A 62 25.12 -21.89 7.66
N GLY A 63 25.79 -22.94 7.17
CA GLY A 63 25.92 -23.19 5.72
C GLY A 63 24.60 -23.51 5.06
N PHE A 64 23.81 -24.39 5.67
CA PHE A 64 22.47 -24.72 5.20
C PHE A 64 21.56 -23.49 5.21
N PHE A 65 21.56 -22.68 6.28
CA PHE A 65 20.76 -21.46 6.34
C PHE A 65 21.14 -20.46 5.23
N LEU A 66 22.43 -20.30 4.96
CA LEU A 66 22.89 -19.45 3.85
C LEU A 66 22.39 -19.95 2.48
N ILE A 67 22.48 -21.26 2.21
CA ILE A 67 21.96 -21.85 0.97
C ILE A 67 20.44 -21.64 0.88
N LEU A 68 19.71 -21.89 1.97
CA LEU A 68 18.27 -21.66 2.04
C LEU A 68 17.91 -20.20 1.75
N SER A 69 18.67 -19.24 2.30
CA SER A 69 18.50 -17.81 1.99
C SER A 69 18.74 -17.49 0.52
N CYS A 70 19.78 -18.05 -0.12
CA CYS A 70 20.03 -17.86 -1.55
C CYS A 70 18.91 -18.46 -2.42
N VAL A 71 18.41 -19.65 -2.06
CA VAL A 71 17.25 -20.26 -2.72
C VAL A 71 16.00 -19.40 -2.53
N GLY A 72 15.79 -18.87 -1.32
CA GLY A 72 14.69 -17.95 -1.04
C GLY A 72 14.73 -16.68 -1.88
N ILE A 73 15.92 -16.12 -2.13
CA ILE A 73 16.09 -14.96 -3.03
C ILE A 73 15.64 -15.30 -4.45
N ILE A 74 16.07 -16.45 -4.98
CA ILE A 74 15.72 -16.89 -6.34
C ILE A 74 14.24 -17.30 -6.44
N ALA A 75 13.63 -17.74 -5.35
CA ALA A 75 12.20 -18.08 -5.31
C ALA A 75 11.29 -16.84 -5.30
N VAL A 76 11.74 -15.74 -4.72
CA VAL A 76 10.95 -14.50 -4.59
C VAL A 76 11.19 -13.53 -5.75
N VAL A 77 12.39 -13.54 -6.31
CA VAL A 77 12.84 -12.61 -7.36
C VAL A 77 13.22 -13.39 -8.61
N PRO A 78 12.90 -12.91 -9.83
CA PRO A 78 13.30 -13.57 -11.07
C PRO A 78 14.79 -13.98 -11.07
N PRO A 79 15.14 -15.20 -11.52
CA PRO A 79 16.49 -15.74 -11.33
C PRO A 79 17.65 -14.82 -11.76
N PRO A 80 17.59 -14.10 -12.89
CA PRO A 80 18.66 -13.17 -13.27
C PRO A 80 18.90 -12.06 -12.21
N ASN A 81 17.82 -11.50 -11.68
CA ASN A 81 17.87 -10.47 -10.65
C ASN A 81 18.31 -11.05 -9.31
N GLY A 82 17.84 -12.25 -8.95
CA GLY A 82 18.27 -12.95 -7.74
C GLY A 82 19.78 -13.23 -7.73
N ILE A 83 20.33 -13.70 -8.85
CA ILE A 83 21.77 -13.91 -9.03
C ILE A 83 22.53 -12.57 -8.91
N ALA A 84 22.03 -11.49 -9.51
CA ALA A 84 22.64 -10.17 -9.40
C ALA A 84 22.67 -9.65 -7.96
N ILE A 85 21.59 -9.81 -7.18
CA ILE A 85 21.52 -9.45 -5.76
C ILE A 85 22.62 -10.19 -4.97
N ILE A 86 22.73 -11.51 -5.18
CA ILE A 86 23.72 -12.34 -4.50
C ILE A 86 25.14 -11.91 -4.90
N ALA A 87 25.40 -11.73 -6.20
CA ALA A 87 26.70 -11.34 -6.72
C ALA A 87 27.17 -9.97 -6.17
N ILE A 88 26.31 -8.95 -6.25
CA ILE A 88 26.61 -7.61 -5.71
C ILE A 88 26.85 -7.69 -4.20
N GLY A 89 26.00 -8.42 -3.46
CA GLY A 89 26.17 -8.57 -2.02
C GLY A 89 27.48 -9.27 -1.64
N VAL A 90 27.87 -10.32 -2.36
CA VAL A 90 29.17 -10.99 -2.17
C VAL A 90 30.33 -10.03 -2.44
N VAL A 91 30.27 -9.24 -3.52
CA VAL A 91 31.29 -8.21 -3.82
C VAL A 91 31.42 -7.21 -2.67
N LEU A 92 30.30 -6.68 -2.14
CA LEU A 92 30.32 -5.75 -1.01
C LEU A 92 30.97 -6.36 0.24
N ILE A 93 30.71 -7.65 0.52
CA ILE A 93 31.33 -8.38 1.63
C ILE A 93 32.83 -8.53 1.38
N LEU A 94 33.25 -8.92 0.17
CA LEU A 94 34.67 -9.08 -0.18
C LEU A 94 35.44 -7.77 -0.06
N VAL A 95 34.84 -6.65 -0.51
CA VAL A 95 35.42 -5.30 -0.35
C VAL A 95 35.65 -4.96 1.12
N ALA A 96 34.71 -5.30 2.02
CA ALA A 96 34.86 -5.10 3.46
C ALA A 96 36.04 -5.88 4.09
N HIS A 97 36.51 -6.93 3.40
CA HIS A 97 37.61 -7.80 3.83
C HIS A 97 38.92 -7.63 3.07
N LEU A 98 39.01 -6.67 2.14
CA LEU A 98 40.25 -6.41 1.41
C LEU A 98 41.43 -6.22 2.39
N PRO A 99 42.64 -6.73 2.11
CA PRO A 99 43.80 -6.64 2.98
C PRO A 99 44.45 -5.24 2.98
N VAL A 100 43.63 -4.19 3.02
CA VAL A 100 44.01 -2.76 3.05
C VAL A 100 43.54 -2.10 4.35
N ALA A 101 43.99 -0.87 4.59
CA ALA A 101 43.60 -0.09 5.76
C ALA A 101 42.07 0.12 5.82
N MET A 102 41.51 0.12 7.04
CA MET A 102 40.05 0.19 7.27
C MET A 102 39.38 1.39 6.57
N TRP A 103 40.03 2.55 6.56
CA TRP A 103 39.51 3.76 5.93
C TRP A 103 39.42 3.63 4.40
N ILE A 104 40.32 2.87 3.76
CA ILE A 104 40.26 2.57 2.32
C ILE A 104 39.06 1.67 2.04
N ARG A 105 38.84 0.63 2.85
CA ARG A 105 37.67 -0.26 2.73
C ARG A 105 36.36 0.53 2.84
N VAL A 106 36.26 1.41 3.85
CA VAL A 106 35.12 2.32 4.03
C VAL A 106 34.97 3.23 2.81
N GLY A 107 36.06 3.82 2.30
CA GLY A 107 36.04 4.67 1.10
C GLY A 107 35.49 3.96 -0.14
N ILE A 108 35.94 2.73 -0.41
CA ILE A 108 35.45 1.93 -1.55
C ILE A 108 33.96 1.58 -1.37
N ILE A 109 33.54 1.19 -0.16
CA ILE A 109 32.13 0.87 0.13
C ILE A 109 31.25 2.10 -0.05
N VAL A 110 31.69 3.27 0.44
CA VAL A 110 30.95 4.53 0.26
C VAL A 110 30.88 4.90 -1.21
N ALA A 111 31.99 4.82 -1.96
CA ALA A 111 32.00 5.10 -3.40
C ALA A 111 31.06 4.16 -4.18
N THR A 112 31.07 2.86 -3.84
CA THR A 112 30.16 1.86 -4.42
C THR A 112 28.71 2.17 -4.08
N GLY A 113 28.43 2.54 -2.82
CA GLY A 113 27.10 2.95 -2.37
C GLY A 113 26.60 4.20 -3.10
N VAL A 114 27.46 5.19 -3.31
CA VAL A 114 27.14 6.40 -4.10
C VAL A 114 26.81 6.02 -5.54
N ALA A 115 27.64 5.20 -6.19
CA ALA A 115 27.38 4.75 -7.56
C ALA A 115 26.04 4.02 -7.70
N LEU A 116 25.74 3.08 -6.79
CA LEU A 116 24.45 2.39 -6.76
C LEU A 116 23.28 3.34 -6.47
N SER A 117 23.48 4.35 -5.61
CA SER A 117 22.44 5.34 -5.32
C SER A 117 22.11 6.21 -6.53
N LEU A 118 23.12 6.61 -7.33
CA LEU A 118 22.91 7.39 -8.56
C LEU A 118 22.13 6.60 -9.62
N ILE A 119 22.38 5.30 -9.72
CA ILE A 119 21.57 4.41 -10.57
C ILE A 119 20.14 4.30 -10.02
N ARG A 120 20.00 4.18 -8.69
CA ARG A 120 18.69 4.05 -8.04
C ARG A 120 17.80 5.28 -8.18
N THR A 121 18.39 6.48 -8.24
CA THR A 121 17.66 7.75 -8.45
C THR A 121 17.33 8.00 -9.93
N GLY A 122 17.79 7.15 -10.86
CA GLY A 122 17.62 7.39 -12.30
C GLY A 122 18.54 8.48 -12.86
N LEU A 123 19.47 9.01 -12.06
CA LEU A 123 20.43 10.03 -12.53
C LEU A 123 21.48 9.43 -13.47
N VAL A 124 21.67 8.11 -13.39
CA VAL A 124 22.54 7.33 -14.28
C VAL A 124 21.75 6.13 -14.76
N GLU A 125 21.46 6.07 -16.07
CA GLU A 125 20.83 4.92 -16.70
C GLU A 125 21.89 4.05 -17.39
N PRO A 126 22.30 2.92 -16.80
CA PRO A 126 23.15 1.98 -17.51
C PRO A 126 22.35 1.36 -18.66
N GLY A 127 22.69 1.69 -19.90
CA GLY A 127 21.94 1.33 -21.11
C GLY A 127 21.79 -0.17 -21.43
N TRP A 128 22.11 -1.06 -20.50
CA TRP A 128 22.13 -2.52 -20.69
C TRP A 128 21.40 -3.31 -19.60
N THR A 129 20.78 -2.69 -18.58
CA THR A 129 20.23 -3.48 -17.46
C THR A 129 19.00 -2.90 -16.74
N SER A 130 17.98 -3.75 -16.56
CA SER A 130 16.86 -3.59 -15.60
C SER A 130 17.28 -3.70 -14.12
N LEU A 131 18.57 -3.51 -13.79
CA LEU A 131 19.12 -3.66 -12.44
C LEU A 131 18.59 -2.61 -11.46
N GLY A 132 18.28 -1.40 -11.93
CA GLY A 132 17.95 -0.25 -11.08
C GLY A 132 16.66 -0.38 -10.27
N SER A 133 15.62 -1.00 -10.84
CA SER A 133 14.27 -0.98 -10.27
C SER A 133 14.03 -2.06 -9.21
N LEU A 134 14.67 -3.22 -9.35
CA LEU A 134 14.39 -4.39 -8.49
C LEU A 134 15.60 -4.83 -7.65
N VAL A 135 16.81 -4.82 -8.21
CA VAL A 135 18.01 -5.34 -7.53
C VAL A 135 18.53 -4.37 -6.47
N ILE A 136 18.62 -3.08 -6.80
CA ILE A 136 19.21 -2.07 -5.88
C ILE A 136 18.40 -1.89 -4.58
N PRO A 137 17.06 -1.82 -4.59
CA PRO A 137 16.28 -1.74 -3.34
C PRO A 137 16.52 -2.94 -2.40
N VAL A 138 16.61 -4.15 -2.96
CA VAL A 138 16.88 -5.36 -2.19
C VAL A 138 18.30 -5.31 -1.62
N VAL A 139 19.31 -5.03 -2.44
CA VAL A 139 20.70 -4.87 -1.97
C VAL A 139 20.80 -3.77 -0.91
N GLY A 140 20.13 -2.64 -1.10
CA GLY A 140 20.05 -1.54 -0.14
C GLY A 140 19.50 -2.02 1.21
N SER A 141 18.36 -2.71 1.22
CA SER A 141 17.80 -3.34 2.43
C SER A 141 18.77 -4.34 3.09
N PHE A 142 19.52 -5.08 2.28
CA PHE A 142 20.47 -6.09 2.76
C PHE A 142 21.67 -5.45 3.47
N PHE A 143 22.17 -4.33 2.93
CA PHE A 143 23.48 -3.81 3.30
C PHE A 143 23.46 -2.46 4.02
N MET A 144 22.51 -1.54 3.76
CA MET A 144 22.57 -0.13 4.19
C MET A 144 23.10 0.10 5.62
N PHE A 145 22.30 -0.20 6.64
CA PHE A 145 22.67 0.01 8.05
C PHE A 145 23.54 -1.12 8.59
N ARG A 146 23.32 -2.35 8.09
CA ARG A 146 24.07 -3.52 8.55
C ARG A 146 25.55 -3.44 8.19
N MET A 147 25.90 -2.84 7.06
CA MET A 147 27.29 -2.60 6.66
C MET A 147 27.97 -1.61 7.60
N ILE A 148 27.28 -0.55 8.04
CA ILE A 148 27.79 0.41 9.03
C ILE A 148 28.14 -0.32 10.34
N ILE A 149 27.20 -1.10 10.86
CA ILE A 149 27.39 -1.88 12.10
C ILE A 149 28.53 -2.88 11.92
N TYR A 150 28.53 -3.59 10.80
CA TYR A 150 29.48 -4.65 10.52
C TYR A 150 30.90 -4.12 10.44
N LEU A 151 31.14 -3.02 9.72
CA LEU A 151 32.44 -2.35 9.66
C LEU A 151 32.87 -1.81 11.04
N HIS A 152 31.95 -1.23 11.81
CA HIS A 152 32.22 -0.77 13.18
C HIS A 152 32.70 -1.92 14.09
N ASP A 153 32.02 -3.06 14.02
CA ASP A 153 32.30 -4.21 14.87
C ASP A 153 33.52 -5.00 14.42
N MET A 154 33.74 -5.14 13.11
CA MET A 154 34.94 -5.78 12.53
C MET A 154 36.23 -5.12 13.01
N ARG A 155 36.25 -3.79 13.18
CA ARG A 155 37.42 -3.06 13.67
C ARG A 155 37.88 -3.53 15.05
N HIS A 156 36.97 -4.06 15.86
CA HIS A 156 37.22 -4.49 17.23
C HIS A 156 37.01 -6.02 17.41
N GLU A 157 36.94 -6.76 16.30
CA GLU A 157 36.63 -8.18 16.31
C GLU A 157 37.87 -9.01 16.70
N LYS A 158 37.71 -9.84 17.75
CA LYS A 158 38.77 -10.74 18.24
C LYS A 158 38.56 -12.18 17.75
N ASP A 159 37.34 -12.70 17.85
CA ASP A 159 36.96 -14.05 17.43
C ASP A 159 35.97 -14.00 16.25
N PRO A 160 36.44 -14.16 15.01
CA PRO A 160 35.58 -14.15 13.84
C PRO A 160 34.73 -15.43 13.76
N PRO A 161 33.41 -15.34 13.48
CA PRO A 161 32.61 -16.53 13.22
C PRO A 161 32.97 -17.15 11.86
N PRO A 162 32.59 -18.43 11.63
CA PRO A 162 32.76 -19.07 10.32
C PRO A 162 32.13 -18.26 9.19
N TRP A 163 32.72 -18.33 7.99
CA TRP A 163 32.27 -17.58 6.81
C TRP A 163 30.77 -17.73 6.50
N PRO A 164 30.15 -18.91 6.55
CA PRO A 164 28.72 -19.02 6.27
C PRO A 164 27.85 -18.19 7.22
N GLN A 165 28.20 -18.17 8.52
CA GLN A 165 27.49 -17.35 9.51
C GLN A 165 27.73 -15.84 9.29
N ARG A 166 28.91 -15.47 8.82
CA ARG A 166 29.25 -14.08 8.50
C ARG A 166 28.49 -13.58 7.27
N VAL A 167 28.38 -14.40 6.23
CA VAL A 167 27.66 -14.06 5.01
C VAL A 167 26.14 -14.06 5.27
N SER A 168 25.62 -15.02 6.03
CA SER A 168 24.18 -15.10 6.36
C SER A 168 23.66 -13.92 7.19
N TYR A 169 24.53 -13.17 7.87
CA TYR A 169 24.15 -11.92 8.53
C TYR A 169 23.59 -10.88 7.54
N PHE A 170 24.10 -10.83 6.32
CA PHE A 170 23.57 -9.97 5.27
C PHE A 170 22.39 -10.64 4.54
N PHE A 171 22.52 -11.93 4.25
CA PHE A 171 21.49 -12.72 3.55
C PHE A 171 20.55 -13.44 4.54
N MET A 172 19.86 -12.69 5.40
CA MET A 172 18.83 -13.27 6.26
C MET A 172 17.60 -13.63 5.43
N LEU A 173 17.14 -14.88 5.51
CA LEU A 173 16.05 -15.45 4.70
C LEU A 173 14.82 -14.51 4.53
N PRO A 174 14.21 -13.96 5.60
CA PRO A 174 13.01 -13.14 5.44
C PRO A 174 13.25 -11.76 4.78
N ASN A 175 14.50 -11.31 4.65
CA ASN A 175 14.82 -9.96 4.20
C ASN A 175 14.51 -9.70 2.72
N VAL A 176 14.43 -10.74 1.88
CA VAL A 176 14.04 -10.57 0.47
C VAL A 176 12.58 -10.18 0.32
N CYS A 177 11.71 -10.63 1.26
CA CYS A 177 10.31 -10.25 1.29
C CYS A 177 10.07 -8.94 2.04
N PHE A 178 10.82 -8.70 3.12
CA PHE A 178 10.65 -7.52 3.96
C PHE A 178 11.80 -6.55 3.76
N LEU A 179 11.65 -5.63 2.80
CA LEU A 179 12.68 -4.63 2.52
C LEU A 179 12.83 -3.63 3.67
N LEU A 180 11.75 -3.34 4.39
CA LEU A 180 11.81 -2.69 5.70
C LEU A 180 12.12 -3.76 6.75
N PHE A 181 13.37 -3.79 7.20
CA PHE A 181 13.89 -4.85 8.08
C PHE A 181 14.41 -4.27 9.41
N PRO A 182 14.25 -4.97 10.55
CA PRO A 182 14.83 -4.54 11.81
C PRO A 182 16.36 -4.44 11.70
N VAL A 183 16.95 -3.36 12.22
CA VAL A 183 18.40 -3.16 12.15
C VAL A 183 19.11 -4.08 13.15
N VAL A 184 19.39 -5.31 12.71
CA VAL A 184 20.02 -6.33 13.55
C VAL A 184 21.49 -5.99 13.80
N ASP A 185 21.88 -6.02 15.07
CA ASP A 185 23.26 -5.83 15.50
C ASP A 185 24.14 -7.07 15.22
N TYR A 186 25.33 -6.89 14.65
CA TYR A 186 26.22 -8.00 14.24
C TYR A 186 26.72 -8.83 15.43
N GLN A 187 27.13 -8.18 16.53
CA GLN A 187 27.55 -8.91 17.73
C GLN A 187 26.39 -9.68 18.37
N THR A 188 25.19 -9.11 18.36
CA THR A 188 23.99 -9.79 18.83
C THR A 188 23.67 -10.99 17.97
N TYR A 189 23.70 -10.84 16.64
CA TYR A 189 23.48 -11.93 15.68
C TYR A 189 24.45 -13.11 15.91
N LYS A 190 25.73 -12.82 16.19
CA LYS A 190 26.75 -13.82 16.50
C LYS A 190 26.51 -14.50 17.85
N ARG A 191 26.34 -13.70 18.91
CA ARG A 191 26.28 -14.19 20.30
C ARG A 191 24.98 -14.92 20.61
N LYS A 192 23.89 -14.56 19.95
CA LYS A 192 22.55 -15.14 20.14
C LYS A 192 22.29 -16.37 19.27
N TYR A 193 23.32 -16.94 18.64
CA TYR A 193 23.16 -18.18 17.88
C TYR A 193 23.27 -19.39 18.82
N TYR A 194 22.15 -20.08 19.07
CA TYR A 194 22.04 -21.19 20.03
C TYR A 194 22.65 -20.87 21.41
N ASP A 195 22.35 -19.69 21.96
CA ASP A 195 22.78 -19.30 23.31
C ASP A 195 21.89 -19.88 24.42
N GLU A 196 20.72 -20.41 24.05
CA GLU A 196 19.77 -21.11 24.92
C GLU A 196 19.42 -22.49 24.33
N GLU A 197 18.56 -23.26 25.02
CA GLU A 197 18.09 -24.56 24.53
C GLU A 197 17.28 -24.40 23.23
N ALA A 198 17.49 -25.31 22.27
CA ALA A 198 16.88 -25.20 20.94
C ALA A 198 15.34 -25.09 21.01
N PHE A 199 14.72 -25.89 21.88
CA PHE A 199 13.28 -25.85 22.09
C PHE A 199 12.79 -24.47 22.57
N ASP A 200 13.49 -23.85 23.52
CA ASP A 200 13.11 -22.53 24.04
C ASP A 200 13.22 -21.44 22.97
N ILE A 201 14.27 -21.51 22.15
CA ILE A 201 14.46 -20.60 21.02
C ILE A 201 13.32 -20.79 20.00
N TYR A 202 13.00 -22.04 19.63
CA TYR A 202 12.00 -22.29 18.59
C TYR A 202 10.57 -21.98 19.05
N SER A 203 10.18 -22.38 20.27
CA SER A 203 8.86 -22.06 20.84
C SER A 203 8.69 -20.54 21.00
N LYS A 204 9.76 -19.84 21.40
CA LYS A 204 9.76 -18.36 21.40
C LYS A 204 9.62 -17.80 19.98
N GLY A 205 10.26 -18.44 19.01
CA GLY A 205 10.12 -18.12 17.59
C GLY A 205 8.67 -18.22 17.11
N ALA A 206 8.01 -19.35 17.38
CA ALA A 206 6.60 -19.55 17.08
C ALA A 206 5.71 -18.49 17.75
N TRP A 207 5.97 -18.14 19.02
CA TRP A 207 5.26 -17.06 19.70
C TRP A 207 5.41 -15.70 19.01
N TRP A 208 6.63 -15.36 18.56
CA TRP A 208 6.86 -14.13 17.80
C TRP A 208 6.19 -14.15 16.41
N MET A 209 6.22 -15.28 15.71
CA MET A 209 5.50 -15.43 14.44
C MET A 209 4.00 -15.23 14.65
N PHE A 210 3.41 -15.89 15.65
CA PHE A 210 1.99 -15.77 15.98
C PHE A 210 1.59 -14.34 16.33
N ARG A 211 2.39 -13.64 17.14
CA ARG A 211 2.16 -12.22 17.45
C ARG A 211 2.26 -11.36 16.20
N GLY A 212 3.24 -11.64 15.33
CA GLY A 212 3.42 -10.96 14.05
C GLY A 212 2.20 -11.11 13.15
N VAL A 213 1.74 -12.34 12.94
CA VAL A 213 0.53 -12.68 12.18
C VAL A 213 -0.71 -12.00 12.76
N THR A 214 -0.87 -12.01 14.09
CA THR A 214 -1.99 -11.34 14.76
C THR A 214 -1.98 -9.83 14.49
N HIS A 215 -0.83 -9.18 14.58
CA HIS A 215 -0.69 -7.76 14.27
C HIS A 215 -0.98 -7.45 12.79
N LEU A 216 -0.58 -8.32 11.87
CA LEU A 216 -0.87 -8.17 10.43
C LEU A 216 -2.36 -8.32 10.12
N LEU A 217 -3.04 -9.30 10.73
CA LEU A 217 -4.48 -9.49 10.59
C LEU A 217 -5.26 -8.29 11.16
N LEU A 218 -4.88 -7.82 12.36
CA LEU A 218 -5.48 -6.62 12.95
C LEU A 218 -5.23 -5.38 12.10
N TYR A 219 -4.02 -5.23 11.56
CA TYR A 219 -3.70 -4.19 10.60
C TYR A 219 -4.66 -4.22 9.41
N ARG A 220 -4.89 -5.38 8.76
CA ARG A 220 -5.81 -5.47 7.61
C ARG A 220 -7.24 -5.10 7.97
N ILE A 221 -7.73 -5.58 9.10
CA ILE A 221 -9.08 -5.26 9.57
C ILE A 221 -9.23 -3.75 9.77
N ILE A 222 -8.24 -3.11 10.41
CA ILE A 222 -8.22 -1.66 10.66
C ILE A 222 -8.09 -0.89 9.35
N TYR A 223 -7.17 -1.30 8.50
CA TYR A 223 -6.87 -0.67 7.24
C TYR A 223 -8.08 -0.65 6.30
N ILE A 224 -8.77 -1.77 6.16
CA ILE A 224 -9.92 -1.92 5.25
C ILE A 224 -11.20 -1.28 5.80
N ASN A 225 -11.46 -1.39 7.11
CA ASN A 225 -12.78 -1.02 7.66
C ASN A 225 -12.79 0.24 8.53
N PHE A 226 -11.62 0.71 9.00
CA PHE A 226 -11.52 1.78 9.99
C PHE A 226 -10.65 2.95 9.55
N VAL A 227 -10.08 2.94 8.35
CA VAL A 227 -9.41 4.12 7.80
C VAL A 227 -10.45 4.93 7.03
N PRO A 228 -10.86 6.12 7.54
CA PRO A 228 -11.87 6.92 6.88
C PRO A 228 -11.31 7.58 5.61
N SER A 229 -12.16 7.80 4.62
CA SER A 229 -11.83 8.67 3.48
C SER A 229 -11.78 10.13 3.92
N SER A 230 -11.12 11.00 3.14
CA SER A 230 -11.08 12.43 3.44
C SER A 230 -12.46 13.07 3.49
N ALA A 231 -13.42 12.54 2.72
CA ALA A 231 -14.81 12.98 2.69
C ALA A 231 -15.56 12.58 3.97
N GLU A 232 -15.35 11.36 4.48
CA GLU A 232 -16.01 10.85 5.70
C GLU A 232 -15.53 11.54 6.99
N VAL A 233 -14.40 12.24 6.94
CA VAL A 233 -13.87 12.94 8.11
C VAL A 233 -14.62 14.25 8.30
N GLU A 234 -15.52 14.28 9.27
CA GLU A 234 -16.22 15.48 9.72
C GLU A 234 -16.16 15.64 11.24
N GLY A 235 -16.12 16.89 11.70
CA GLY A 235 -16.14 17.22 13.12
C GLY A 235 -15.01 16.58 13.95
N ILE A 236 -15.18 16.57 15.28
CA ILE A 236 -14.19 16.07 16.23
C ILE A 236 -14.08 14.55 16.20
N TRP A 237 -15.20 13.86 15.94
CA TRP A 237 -15.26 12.40 15.86
C TRP A 237 -14.50 11.87 14.65
N GLY A 238 -14.75 12.45 13.46
CA GLY A 238 -14.05 12.05 12.24
C GLY A 238 -12.54 12.30 12.34
N VAL A 239 -12.14 13.46 12.86
CA VAL A 239 -10.70 13.80 13.00
C VAL A 239 -10.01 12.90 14.02
N ALA A 240 -10.64 12.66 15.18
CA ALA A 240 -10.09 11.74 16.18
C ALA A 240 -9.99 10.30 15.63
N HIS A 241 -11.02 9.86 14.90
CA HIS A 241 -11.03 8.55 14.26
C HIS A 241 -9.88 8.42 13.25
N ALA A 242 -9.72 9.38 12.34
CA ALA A 242 -8.63 9.41 11.37
C ALA A 242 -7.25 9.35 12.06
N PHE A 243 -7.07 10.08 13.17
CA PHE A 243 -5.80 10.08 13.89
C PHE A 243 -5.48 8.76 14.56
N VAL A 244 -6.48 8.15 15.21
CA VAL A 244 -6.33 6.84 15.84
C VAL A 244 -6.09 5.76 14.79
N ALA A 245 -6.89 5.73 13.72
CA ALA A 245 -6.75 4.77 12.64
C ALA A 245 -5.35 4.82 12.01
N THR A 246 -4.85 6.03 11.69
CA THR A 246 -3.51 6.24 11.13
C THR A 246 -2.42 5.69 12.04
N TYR A 247 -2.51 5.92 13.35
CA TYR A 247 -1.53 5.38 14.31
C TYR A 247 -1.61 3.86 14.47
N LEU A 248 -2.81 3.30 14.38
CA LEU A 248 -3.00 1.85 14.41
C LEU A 248 -2.39 1.15 13.19
N LEU A 249 -2.21 1.83 12.04
CA LEU A 249 -1.54 1.24 10.87
C LEU A 249 -0.09 0.83 11.11
N TYR A 250 0.56 1.37 12.16
CA TYR A 250 1.88 0.90 12.59
C TYR A 250 1.90 -0.60 12.97
N LEU A 251 0.73 -1.20 13.22
CA LEU A 251 0.59 -2.64 13.41
C LEU A 251 1.25 -3.45 12.29
N ARG A 252 1.21 -3.02 11.02
CA ARG A 252 1.92 -3.75 9.95
C ARG A 252 3.42 -3.83 10.19
N ILE A 253 4.07 -2.70 10.46
CA ILE A 253 5.53 -2.65 10.71
C ILE A 253 5.88 -3.53 11.90
N SER A 254 5.14 -3.38 13.01
CA SER A 254 5.37 -4.21 14.19
C SER A 254 5.10 -5.70 13.93
N GLY A 255 4.11 -6.03 13.09
CA GLY A 255 3.75 -7.39 12.72
C GLY A 255 4.83 -8.06 11.87
N GLN A 256 5.31 -7.37 10.84
CA GLN A 256 6.45 -7.79 10.02
C GLN A 256 7.69 -8.03 10.88
N PHE A 257 8.02 -7.12 11.80
CA PHE A 257 9.22 -7.24 12.63
C PHE A 257 9.15 -8.44 13.59
N HIS A 258 8.01 -8.68 14.23
CA HIS A 258 7.83 -9.87 15.06
C HIS A 258 7.88 -11.17 14.24
N LEU A 259 7.28 -11.17 13.04
CA LEU A 259 7.34 -12.32 12.14
C LEU A 259 8.79 -12.63 11.70
N ILE A 260 9.55 -11.59 11.31
CA ILE A 260 10.98 -11.70 11.01
C ILE A 260 11.76 -12.27 12.20
N ALA A 261 11.58 -11.70 13.40
CA ALA A 261 12.26 -12.17 14.60
C ALA A 261 11.91 -13.63 14.92
N GLY A 262 10.66 -14.02 14.72
CA GLY A 262 10.18 -15.39 14.89
C GLY A 262 10.81 -16.38 13.92
N ILE A 263 10.84 -16.04 12.62
CA ILE A 263 11.51 -16.85 11.58
C ILE A 263 13.00 -17.02 11.92
N MET A 264 13.68 -15.96 12.33
CA MET A 264 15.11 -16.03 12.70
C MET A 264 15.36 -16.94 13.91
N CYS A 265 14.42 -17.00 14.87
CA CYS A 265 14.48 -17.93 15.99
C CYS A 265 14.37 -19.39 15.54
N LEU A 266 13.54 -19.72 14.55
CA LEU A 266 13.47 -21.09 13.99
C LEU A 266 14.82 -21.56 13.44
N PHE A 267 15.63 -20.64 12.93
CA PHE A 267 16.99 -20.91 12.46
C PHE A 267 18.08 -20.71 13.54
N GLY A 268 17.70 -20.70 14.81
CA GLY A 268 18.62 -20.73 15.95
C GLY A 268 19.14 -19.37 16.40
N HIS A 269 18.71 -18.27 15.79
CA HIS A 269 19.07 -16.92 16.22
C HIS A 269 18.05 -16.42 17.24
N ASN A 270 18.44 -16.37 18.51
CA ASN A 270 17.60 -16.07 19.66
C ASN A 270 17.23 -14.57 19.75
N PHE A 271 16.50 -14.06 18.76
CA PHE A 271 16.11 -12.66 18.64
C PHE A 271 15.16 -12.25 19.77
N LEU A 272 15.26 -10.99 20.18
CA LEU A 272 14.42 -10.38 21.21
C LEU A 272 13.21 -9.68 20.58
N GLU A 273 12.25 -9.34 21.44
CA GLU A 273 11.06 -8.56 21.08
C GLU A 273 11.44 -7.28 20.32
N THR A 274 10.71 -6.97 19.25
CA THR A 274 10.98 -5.82 18.38
C THR A 274 10.21 -4.57 18.83
N ASN A 275 8.99 -4.76 19.34
CA ASN A 275 8.10 -3.70 19.77
C ASN A 275 7.34 -4.10 21.04
N HIS A 276 7.37 -3.27 22.08
CA HIS A 276 6.88 -3.64 23.41
C HIS A 276 5.78 -2.71 23.95
N LEU A 277 4.51 -3.09 23.73
CA LEU A 277 3.33 -2.37 24.26
C LEU A 277 3.40 -0.84 24.04
N TYR A 278 3.83 -0.42 22.85
CA TYR A 278 4.12 0.97 22.52
C TYR A 278 2.88 1.88 22.53
N TYR A 279 1.68 1.33 22.27
CA TYR A 279 0.41 2.04 22.46
C TYR A 279 0.12 2.42 23.93
N LEU A 280 0.75 1.73 24.88
CA LEU A 280 0.60 1.96 26.32
C LEU A 280 1.78 2.75 26.92
N ALA A 281 2.57 3.42 26.07
CA ALA A 281 3.67 4.26 26.53
C ALA A 281 3.13 5.44 27.35
N SER A 282 3.83 5.79 28.43
CA SER A 282 3.42 6.85 29.37
C SER A 282 4.14 8.19 29.16
N SER A 283 5.06 8.25 28.21
CA SER A 283 5.76 9.46 27.76
C SER A 283 6.40 9.23 26.39
N ALA A 284 6.84 10.30 25.71
CA ALA A 284 7.61 10.19 24.47
C ALA A 284 8.95 9.44 24.64
N SER A 285 9.61 9.57 25.80
CA SER A 285 10.83 8.83 26.12
C SER A 285 10.57 7.32 26.33
N ASP A 286 9.46 6.98 27.00
CA ASP A 286 9.00 5.60 27.18
C ASP A 286 8.57 4.99 25.84
N TYR A 287 7.92 5.78 24.98
CA TYR A 287 7.56 5.38 23.63
C TYR A 287 8.79 5.04 22.79
N TRP A 288 9.81 5.91 22.73
CA TRP A 288 11.08 5.65 22.01
C TRP A 288 11.78 4.37 22.47
N ARG A 289 11.63 3.98 23.75
CA ARG A 289 12.20 2.74 24.28
C ARG A 289 11.45 1.48 23.86
N ARG A 290 10.18 1.61 23.48
CA ARG A 290 9.24 0.52 23.23
C ARG A 290 8.98 0.30 21.76
N ILE A 291 9.02 1.37 20.96
CA ILE A 291 8.85 1.30 19.51
C ILE A 291 10.20 1.02 18.85
N ASN A 292 10.22 0.09 17.89
CA ASN A 292 11.39 -0.26 17.09
C ASN A 292 12.70 -0.34 17.91
N ILE A 293 12.75 -1.33 18.82
CA ILE A 293 13.84 -1.50 19.78
C ILE A 293 15.21 -1.64 19.08
N TYR A 294 15.23 -2.32 17.94
CA TYR A 294 16.42 -2.54 17.12
C TYR A 294 16.98 -1.22 16.55
N TRP A 295 16.11 -0.30 16.09
CA TRP A 295 16.53 1.04 15.68
C TRP A 295 17.14 1.81 16.85
N LYS A 296 16.46 1.82 18.01
CA LYS A 296 16.97 2.49 19.21
C LYS A 296 18.34 1.93 19.63
N ASP A 297 18.52 0.61 19.60
CA ASP A 297 19.81 -0.03 19.94
C ASP A 297 20.92 0.32 18.95
N PHE A 298 20.61 0.32 17.65
CA PHE A 298 21.52 0.80 16.61
C PHE A 298 21.94 2.26 16.85
N MET A 299 20.96 3.16 17.07
CA MET A 299 21.22 4.57 17.35
C MET A 299 22.05 4.77 18.61
N THR A 300 21.78 3.96 19.64
CA THR A 300 22.51 4.02 20.92
C THR A 300 23.97 3.61 20.73
N LYS A 301 24.18 2.47 20.06
CA LYS A 301 25.51 1.88 19.85
C LYS A 301 26.40 2.76 18.96
N ILE A 302 25.91 3.14 17.79
CA ILE A 302 26.74 3.77 16.74
C ILE A 302 26.86 5.29 16.93
N PHE A 303 25.83 5.96 17.45
CA PHE A 303 25.80 7.42 17.49
C PHE A 303 25.80 7.98 18.92
N TYR A 304 24.84 7.57 19.76
CA TYR A 304 24.65 8.15 21.09
C TYR A 304 25.89 8.00 21.98
N ASN A 305 26.42 6.79 22.13
CA ASN A 305 27.54 6.52 23.04
C ASN A 305 28.78 7.34 22.66
N HIS A 306 29.05 7.48 21.36
CA HIS A 306 30.17 8.27 20.84
C HIS A 306 29.97 9.76 21.07
N ALA A 307 28.76 10.28 20.82
CA ALA A 307 28.42 11.67 21.09
C ALA A 307 28.53 11.99 22.60
N PHE A 308 28.01 11.10 23.45
CA PHE A 308 28.03 11.27 24.90
C PHE A 308 29.45 11.34 25.43
N VAL A 309 30.35 10.44 25.00
CA VAL A 309 31.76 10.47 25.43
C VAL A 309 32.44 11.77 25.02
N ARG A 310 32.13 12.31 23.83
CA ARG A 310 32.67 13.60 23.37
C ARG A 310 32.16 14.77 24.20
N PHE A 311 30.86 14.79 24.53
CA PHE A 311 30.24 15.88 25.29
C PHE A 311 30.36 15.75 26.81
N LYS A 312 30.85 14.61 27.34
CA LYS A 312 30.92 14.34 28.78
C LYS A 312 31.63 15.44 29.60
N LYS A 313 32.59 16.15 28.98
CA LYS A 313 33.31 17.27 29.61
C LYS A 313 32.42 18.48 29.94
N ALA A 314 31.27 18.64 29.29
CA ALA A 314 30.32 19.74 29.52
C ALA A 314 29.32 19.47 30.68
N GLY A 315 29.51 18.38 31.44
CA GLY A 315 28.61 17.94 32.51
C GLY A 315 27.61 16.89 32.02
N VAL A 316 27.19 15.99 32.93
CA VAL A 316 26.36 14.82 32.59
C VAL A 316 25.04 15.22 31.94
N GLN A 317 24.32 16.20 32.51
CA GLN A 317 23.04 16.66 31.97
C GLN A 317 23.19 17.23 30.56
N THR A 318 24.13 18.15 30.37
CA THR A 318 24.42 18.77 29.06
C THR A 318 24.84 17.71 28.03
N ALA A 319 25.68 16.75 28.43
CA ALA A 319 26.12 15.67 27.57
C ALA A 319 24.96 14.78 27.10
N VAL A 320 24.01 14.43 27.99
CA VAL A 320 22.81 13.67 27.62
C VAL A 320 21.97 14.47 26.63
N MET A 321 21.68 15.75 26.91
CA MET A 321 20.83 16.58 26.05
C MET A 321 21.44 16.77 24.66
N LEU A 322 22.72 17.14 24.56
CA LEU A 322 23.40 17.33 23.28
C LEU A 322 23.50 16.02 22.47
N SER A 323 23.71 14.88 23.16
CA SER A 323 23.73 13.58 22.50
C SER A 323 22.35 13.19 21.97
N MET A 324 21.27 13.53 22.68
CA MET A 324 19.91 13.31 22.19
C MET A 324 19.61 14.17 20.96
N VAL A 325 19.95 15.47 20.97
CA VAL A 325 19.79 16.35 19.80
C VAL A 325 20.52 15.74 18.59
N TYR A 326 21.77 15.32 18.77
CA TYR A 326 22.54 14.67 17.72
C TYR A 326 21.84 13.39 17.21
N VAL A 327 21.36 12.52 18.11
CA VAL A 327 20.66 11.28 17.72
C VAL A 327 19.38 11.56 16.95
N PHE A 328 18.59 12.58 17.31
CA PHE A 328 17.37 12.91 16.59
C PHE A 328 17.65 13.49 15.19
N VAL A 329 18.66 14.36 15.05
CA VAL A 329 19.09 14.88 13.74
C VAL A 329 19.58 13.75 12.84
N ILE A 330 20.40 12.84 13.37
CA ILE A 330 20.85 11.66 12.62
C ILE A 330 19.69 10.72 12.32
N THR A 331 18.74 10.54 13.24
CA THR A 331 17.55 9.71 13.00
C THR A 331 16.77 10.22 11.80
N TRP A 332 16.50 11.53 11.71
CA TRP A 332 15.84 12.14 10.57
C TRP A 332 16.62 11.90 9.27
N ALA A 333 17.92 12.18 9.25
CA ALA A 333 18.76 11.98 8.07
C ALA A 333 18.83 10.51 7.63
N LEU A 334 18.90 9.57 8.58
CA LEU A 334 18.96 8.14 8.28
C LEU A 334 17.60 7.58 7.82
N HIS A 335 16.48 8.16 8.24
CA HIS A 335 15.18 7.82 7.64
C HIS A 335 15.15 8.21 6.16
N SER A 336 15.55 9.44 5.81
CA SER A 336 15.66 9.85 4.39
C SER A 336 16.67 8.99 3.61
N TYR A 337 17.78 8.60 4.24
CA TYR A 337 18.74 7.67 3.64
C TYR A 337 18.16 6.27 3.40
N GLN A 338 17.36 5.74 4.33
CA GLN A 338 16.66 4.46 4.12
C GLN A 338 15.71 4.55 2.92
N TRP A 339 14.98 5.66 2.80
CA TRP A 339 14.06 5.89 1.68
C TRP A 339 14.76 6.01 0.34
N LEU A 340 15.98 6.56 0.30
CA LEU A 340 16.77 6.58 -0.93
C LEU A 340 16.98 5.18 -1.51
N TRP A 341 17.29 4.19 -0.67
CA TRP A 341 17.47 2.81 -1.13
C TRP A 341 16.16 2.17 -1.55
N LEU A 342 15.12 2.31 -0.72
CA LEU A 342 13.84 1.65 -0.96
C LEU A 342 13.07 2.29 -2.13
N LYS A 343 13.03 3.61 -2.22
CA LYS A 343 12.20 4.40 -3.14
C LYS A 343 12.96 5.15 -4.22
N GLY A 344 14.26 5.36 -4.06
CA GLY A 344 15.06 6.15 -5.01
C GLY A 344 14.89 7.65 -4.84
N THR A 345 14.22 8.08 -3.77
CA THR A 345 14.06 9.49 -3.43
C THR A 345 14.66 9.76 -2.06
N PHE A 346 15.23 10.96 -1.89
CA PHE A 346 15.73 11.43 -0.59
C PHE A 346 14.74 12.49 -0.06
N PRO A 347 13.67 12.07 0.65
CA PRO A 347 12.63 12.99 1.06
C PRO A 347 13.16 13.99 2.09
N VAL A 348 12.94 15.28 1.81
CA VAL A 348 13.18 16.39 2.73
C VAL A 348 11.92 17.25 2.74
N ALA A 349 10.90 16.81 3.46
CA ALA A 349 9.64 17.56 3.56
C ALA A 349 9.58 18.36 4.87
N PRO A 350 8.97 19.57 4.88
CA PRO A 350 8.77 20.35 6.11
C PRO A 350 8.06 19.56 7.23
N LYS A 351 7.12 18.68 6.87
CA LYS A 351 6.40 17.81 7.82
C LYS A 351 7.34 16.85 8.57
N ASP A 352 8.43 16.39 7.94
CA ASP A 352 9.42 15.52 8.59
C ASP A 352 10.16 16.29 9.68
N LEU A 353 10.58 17.53 9.38
CA LEU A 353 11.25 18.39 10.35
C LEU A 353 10.35 18.69 11.56
N VAL A 354 9.08 18.99 11.31
CA VAL A 354 8.10 19.27 12.39
C VAL A 354 7.86 18.03 13.24
N PHE A 355 7.70 16.86 12.62
CA PHE A 355 7.52 15.59 13.33
C PHE A 355 8.73 15.27 14.23
N TRP A 356 9.93 15.17 13.64
CA TRP A 356 11.14 14.79 14.37
C TRP A 356 11.56 15.84 15.40
N GLY A 357 11.39 17.13 15.08
CA GLY A 357 11.66 18.23 16.00
C GLY A 357 10.72 18.23 17.20
N SER A 358 9.40 18.08 16.98
CA SER A 358 8.42 18.01 18.06
C SER A 358 8.65 16.79 18.94
N PHE A 359 8.90 15.63 18.32
CA PHE A 359 9.16 14.39 19.05
C PHE A 359 10.46 14.46 19.86
N MET A 360 11.51 15.07 19.33
CA MET A 360 12.76 15.35 20.04
C MET A 360 12.51 16.18 21.30
N VAL A 361 11.80 17.30 21.19
CA VAL A 361 11.51 18.20 22.32
C VAL A 361 10.72 17.46 23.41
N LEU A 362 9.71 16.69 23.03
CA LEU A 362 8.90 15.90 23.96
C LEU A 362 9.72 14.82 24.67
N ALA A 363 10.54 14.06 23.92
CA ALA A 363 11.38 13.00 24.47
C ALA A 363 12.46 13.56 25.40
N MET A 364 13.13 14.66 25.01
CA MET A 364 14.14 15.33 25.82
C MET A 364 13.55 15.91 27.10
N SER A 365 12.37 16.54 27.01
CA SER A 365 11.66 17.05 28.19
C SER A 365 11.37 15.93 29.18
N GLY A 366 10.89 14.78 28.69
CA GLY A 366 10.67 13.59 29.51
C GLY A 366 11.93 13.14 30.27
N VAL A 367 13.05 13.00 29.56
CA VAL A 367 14.34 12.61 30.16
C VAL A 367 14.83 13.66 31.16
N TYR A 368 14.72 14.95 30.82
CA TYR A 368 15.14 16.05 31.70
C TYR A 368 14.38 16.06 33.03
N PHE A 369 13.05 15.88 32.99
CA PHE A 369 12.24 15.79 34.21
C PHE A 369 12.51 14.52 35.01
N GLU A 370 12.79 13.39 34.35
CA GLU A 370 13.20 12.15 35.03
C GLU A 370 14.53 12.33 35.79
N MET A 371 15.50 13.03 35.20
CA MET A 371 16.79 13.31 35.85
C MET A 371 16.65 14.21 37.09
N LYS A 372 15.61 15.06 37.15
CA LYS A 372 15.35 15.94 38.31
C LYS A 372 14.53 15.30 39.41
N ARG A 373 13.84 14.17 39.14
CA ARG A 373 13.02 13.51 40.16
C ARG A 373 13.90 12.74 41.15
N PRO A 374 13.71 12.91 42.47
CA PRO A 374 14.38 12.08 43.45
C PRO A 374 13.98 10.62 43.26
N ARG A 375 14.94 9.68 43.36
CA ARG A 375 14.66 8.23 43.35
C ARG A 375 13.65 7.93 44.46
N ARG A 376 12.39 7.65 44.11
CA ARG A 376 11.37 7.22 45.07
C ARG A 376 11.81 5.90 45.71
N ARG A 377 11.70 5.81 47.04
CA ARG A 377 11.81 4.53 47.79
C ARG A 377 10.73 3.56 47.29
N ALA A 378 11.07 2.27 47.23
CA ALA A 378 10.34 1.22 46.53
C ALA A 378 8.99 0.79 47.16
N GLU A 379 8.42 1.55 48.10
CA GLU A 379 7.27 1.11 48.94
C GLU A 379 6.13 2.15 48.97
N ALA A 380 5.80 2.78 47.84
CA ALA A 380 4.53 3.52 47.76
C ALA A 380 3.39 2.52 47.50
N SER A 381 2.43 2.44 48.40
CA SER A 381 1.21 1.63 48.20
C SER A 381 0.49 2.04 46.91
N VAL A 382 0.07 1.05 46.12
CA VAL A 382 -0.64 1.30 44.86
C VAL A 382 -2.01 1.88 45.18
N THR A 383 -2.18 3.18 44.94
CA THR A 383 -3.48 3.86 45.10
C THR A 383 -4.19 3.95 43.76
N TYR A 384 -5.54 3.96 43.77
CA TYR A 384 -6.33 4.21 42.57
C TYR A 384 -5.94 5.54 41.90
N TYR A 385 -5.70 6.59 42.69
CA TYR A 385 -5.21 7.89 42.19
C TYR A 385 -3.88 7.78 41.43
N SER A 386 -2.94 6.95 41.90
CA SER A 386 -1.70 6.71 41.17
C SER A 386 -1.92 5.98 39.83
N CYS A 387 -2.94 5.13 39.76
CA CYS A 387 -3.35 4.46 38.53
C CYS A 387 -4.03 5.42 37.55
N VAL A 388 -4.91 6.31 38.03
CA VAL A 388 -5.49 7.41 37.23
C VAL A 388 -4.39 8.31 36.68
N GLY A 389 -3.45 8.76 37.51
CA GLY A 389 -2.33 9.58 37.07
C GLY A 389 -1.42 8.90 36.05
N HIS A 390 -1.37 7.56 36.02
CA HIS A 390 -0.70 6.81 34.96
C HIS A 390 -1.56 6.69 33.70
N ALA A 391 -2.85 6.39 33.83
CA ALA A 391 -3.78 6.31 32.71
C ALA A 391 -3.88 7.64 31.94
N VAL A 392 -3.90 8.78 32.63
CA VAL A 392 -3.83 10.12 32.02
C VAL A 392 -2.56 10.27 31.17
N LYS A 393 -1.40 9.84 31.68
CA LYS A 393 -0.14 9.91 30.94
C LYS A 393 -0.14 9.03 29.69
N VAL A 394 -0.71 7.82 29.81
CA VAL A 394 -0.85 6.91 28.66
C VAL A 394 -1.77 7.50 27.61
N MET A 395 -2.97 7.98 27.99
CA MET A 395 -3.91 8.60 27.06
C MET A 395 -3.34 9.86 26.42
N GLY A 396 -2.67 10.73 27.19
CA GLY A 396 -2.01 11.92 26.67
C GLY A 396 -0.87 11.58 25.69
N THR A 397 -0.06 10.57 26.01
CA THR A 397 1.00 10.10 25.10
C THR A 397 0.41 9.48 23.84
N PHE A 398 -0.62 8.63 23.97
CA PHE A 398 -1.31 8.03 22.83
C PHE A 398 -1.87 9.10 21.90
N ALA A 399 -2.61 10.07 22.43
CA ALA A 399 -3.17 11.18 21.64
C ALA A 399 -2.07 12.02 20.97
N THR A 400 -0.98 12.32 21.68
CA THR A 400 0.16 13.09 21.13
C THR A 400 0.84 12.34 19.99
N ILE A 401 1.06 11.03 20.15
CA ILE A 401 1.66 10.22 19.10
C ILE A 401 0.71 10.05 17.91
N SER A 402 -0.60 9.84 18.14
CA SER A 402 -1.59 9.79 17.06
C SER A 402 -1.61 11.08 16.25
N PHE A 403 -1.57 12.24 16.92
CA PHE A 403 -1.47 13.54 16.27
C PHE A 403 -0.20 13.65 15.42
N LEU A 404 0.97 13.34 16.00
CA LEU A 404 2.25 13.41 15.30
C LEU A 404 2.32 12.43 14.12
N TRP A 405 1.76 11.23 14.25
CA TRP A 405 1.73 10.23 13.19
C TRP A 405 0.82 10.65 12.03
N SER A 406 -0.29 11.31 12.35
CA SER A 406 -1.21 11.86 11.34
C SER A 406 -0.60 13.04 10.60
N LEU A 407 0.10 13.93 11.31
CA LEU A 407 0.91 15.00 10.71
C LEU A 407 1.97 14.43 9.78
N TRP A 408 2.67 13.37 10.20
CA TRP A 408 3.74 12.79 9.40
C TRP A 408 3.22 12.05 8.17
N SER A 409 2.04 11.45 8.30
CA SER A 409 1.38 10.67 7.24
C SER A 409 0.60 11.54 6.26
N SER A 410 0.30 12.80 6.58
CA SER A 410 -0.35 13.72 5.65
C SER A 410 0.52 14.01 4.43
N ALA A 411 -0.10 14.42 3.32
CA ALA A 411 0.60 14.83 2.12
C ALA A 411 1.54 16.02 2.40
N ASN A 412 1.02 17.05 3.05
CA ASN A 412 1.75 18.25 3.45
C ASN A 412 1.12 18.89 4.71
N LEU A 413 1.72 19.99 5.18
CA LEU A 413 1.25 20.71 6.37
C LEU A 413 -0.11 21.39 6.16
N ALA A 414 -0.41 21.83 4.93
CA ALA A 414 -1.70 22.47 4.63
C ALA A 414 -2.85 21.47 4.67
N ALA A 415 -2.67 20.29 4.08
CA ALA A 415 -3.63 19.17 4.14
C ALA A 415 -3.90 18.75 5.60
N PHE A 416 -2.86 18.69 6.43
CA PHE A 416 -3.04 18.42 7.86
C PHE A 416 -3.79 19.55 8.58
N GLY A 417 -3.52 20.81 8.24
CA GLY A 417 -4.25 21.96 8.74
C GLY A 417 -5.72 21.94 8.35
N ALA A 418 -6.05 21.58 7.11
CA ALA A 418 -7.43 21.42 6.64
C ALA A 418 -8.17 20.31 7.41
N LEU A 419 -7.51 19.16 7.61
CA LEU A 419 -8.05 18.07 8.42
C LEU A 419 -8.35 18.52 9.86
N LEU A 420 -7.44 19.28 10.48
CA LEU A 420 -7.67 19.85 11.81
C LEU A 420 -8.79 20.90 11.81
N ALA A 421 -8.91 21.72 10.76
CA ALA A 421 -9.95 22.74 10.68
C ALA A 421 -11.36 22.13 10.70
N LYS A 422 -11.53 20.89 10.21
CA LYS A 422 -12.80 20.17 10.28
C LYS A 422 -13.33 19.96 11.70
N THR A 423 -12.47 19.98 12.74
CA THR A 423 -12.98 19.90 14.12
C THR A 423 -13.88 21.09 14.46
N ALA A 424 -13.60 22.27 13.90
CA ALA A 424 -14.37 23.49 14.17
C ALA A 424 -15.84 23.41 13.74
N GLN A 425 -16.20 22.44 12.90
CA GLN A 425 -17.58 22.17 12.47
C GLN A 425 -18.42 21.50 13.56
N SER A 426 -17.80 21.02 14.64
CA SER A 426 -18.51 20.30 15.72
C SER A 426 -19.26 21.23 16.66
N SER A 427 -20.42 20.77 17.11
CA SER A 427 -21.21 21.42 18.16
C SER A 427 -20.54 21.34 19.55
N PRO A 428 -20.87 22.25 20.48
CA PRO A 428 -20.40 22.17 21.86
C PRO A 428 -20.75 20.85 22.58
N VAL A 429 -21.87 20.22 22.21
CA VAL A 429 -22.32 18.94 22.77
C VAL A 429 -21.37 17.82 22.35
N GLU A 430 -20.95 17.78 21.09
CA GLU A 430 -20.00 16.78 20.60
C GLU A 430 -18.65 16.88 21.30
N TYR A 431 -18.15 18.09 21.55
CA TYR A 431 -16.94 18.29 22.35
C TYR A 431 -17.09 17.77 23.79
N LEU A 432 -18.25 17.97 24.42
CA LEU A 432 -18.51 17.48 25.77
C LEU A 432 -18.62 15.95 25.81
N LEU A 433 -19.28 15.33 24.83
CA LEU A 433 -19.36 13.88 24.70
C LEU A 433 -17.98 13.26 24.42
N PHE A 434 -17.18 13.90 23.56
CA PHE A 434 -15.81 13.48 23.28
C PHE A 434 -14.94 13.55 24.55
N ALA A 435 -15.02 14.65 25.31
CA ALA A 435 -14.32 14.78 26.58
C ALA A 435 -14.78 13.72 27.61
N ALA A 436 -16.08 13.45 27.69
CA ALA A 436 -16.64 12.43 28.56
C ALA A 436 -16.13 11.02 28.19
N LEU A 437 -16.04 10.69 26.90
CA LEU A 437 -15.46 9.44 26.43
C LEU A 437 -13.99 9.32 26.85
N VAL A 438 -13.18 10.36 26.65
CA VAL A 438 -11.76 10.37 27.03
C VAL A 438 -11.60 10.16 28.54
N VAL A 439 -12.41 10.82 29.37
CA VAL A 439 -12.42 10.62 30.83
C VAL A 439 -12.85 9.19 31.18
N GLY A 440 -13.88 8.66 30.53
CA GLY A 440 -14.33 7.28 30.70
C GLY A 440 -13.22 6.26 30.41
N LEU A 441 -12.48 6.44 29.32
CA LEU A 441 -11.34 5.59 28.95
C LEU A 441 -10.19 5.68 29.98
N ILE A 442 -9.91 6.89 30.51
CA ILE A 442 -8.91 7.08 31.56
C ILE A 442 -9.30 6.32 32.83
N LEU A 443 -10.56 6.44 33.26
CA LEU A 443 -11.07 5.76 34.45
C LEU A 443 -11.10 4.24 34.28
N ALA A 444 -11.53 3.75 33.11
CA ALA A 444 -11.50 2.32 32.77
C ALA A 444 -10.07 1.77 32.79
N GLY A 445 -9.12 2.47 32.15
CA GLY A 445 -7.70 2.09 32.16
C GLY A 445 -7.08 2.12 33.55
N ALA A 446 -7.46 3.10 34.37
CA ALA A 446 -7.05 3.18 35.78
C ALA A 446 -7.59 2.02 36.59
N LEU A 447 -8.85 1.64 36.39
CA LEU A 447 -9.48 0.48 37.04
C LEU A 447 -8.78 -0.81 36.66
N VAL A 448 -8.57 -1.07 35.37
CA VAL A 448 -7.86 -2.28 34.90
C VAL A 448 -6.47 -2.37 35.50
N ARG A 449 -5.72 -1.25 35.51
CA ARG A 449 -4.39 -1.21 36.12
C ARG A 449 -4.44 -1.44 37.63
N PHE A 450 -5.39 -0.81 38.32
CA PHE A 450 -5.56 -0.95 39.76
C PHE A 450 -5.88 -2.39 40.13
N VAL A 451 -6.87 -3.02 39.47
CA VAL A 451 -7.21 -4.44 39.65
C VAL A 451 -5.97 -5.31 39.39
N ARG A 452 -5.28 -5.10 38.27
CA ARG A 452 -4.08 -5.89 37.94
C ARG A 452 -2.99 -5.79 38.99
N LEU A 453 -2.72 -4.60 39.53
CA LEU A 453 -1.67 -4.39 40.53
C LEU A 453 -2.08 -4.87 41.93
N THR A 454 -3.35 -4.68 42.31
CA THR A 454 -3.90 -5.12 43.60
C THR A 454 -3.99 -6.64 43.68
N TYR A 455 -4.34 -7.30 42.57
CA TYR A 455 -4.49 -8.76 42.50
C TYR A 455 -3.33 -9.45 41.78
N ALA A 456 -2.18 -8.79 41.59
CA ALA A 456 -1.03 -9.32 40.85
C ALA A 456 -0.49 -10.65 41.41
N ASP A 457 -0.61 -10.87 42.72
CA ASP A 457 -0.15 -12.07 43.42
C ASP A 457 -1.24 -13.15 43.58
N SER A 458 -2.48 -12.88 43.15
CA SER A 458 -3.57 -13.86 43.14
C SER A 458 -3.34 -14.95 42.09
N GLN A 459 -3.86 -16.16 42.32
CA GLN A 459 -3.71 -17.30 41.38
C GLN A 459 -4.20 -16.99 39.95
N ILE A 460 -5.18 -16.10 39.81
CA ILE A 460 -5.78 -15.70 38.52
C ILE A 460 -4.76 -15.00 37.60
N PHE A 461 -3.91 -14.12 38.16
CA PHE A 461 -2.85 -13.44 37.39
C PHE A 461 -1.48 -14.15 37.48
N ASN A 462 -1.33 -15.10 38.40
CA ASN A 462 -0.11 -15.90 38.56
C ASN A 462 0.08 -17.01 37.49
N LEU A 463 -0.96 -17.31 36.69
CA LEU A 463 -0.85 -18.20 35.52
C LEU A 463 0.22 -17.73 34.51
N GLN A 464 0.50 -16.41 34.43
CA GLN A 464 1.57 -15.86 33.58
C GLN A 464 2.96 -15.84 34.23
N ARG A 465 3.08 -15.87 35.56
CA ARG A 465 4.36 -15.69 36.29
C ARG A 465 5.12 -17.00 36.54
N LYS A 466 4.43 -18.14 36.57
CA LYS A 466 4.99 -19.44 36.99
C LYS A 466 5.57 -20.29 35.86
N GLY A 467 6.02 -19.71 34.75
CA GLY A 467 6.68 -20.48 33.68
C GLY A 467 5.83 -21.59 33.06
N GLN A 468 4.52 -21.64 33.36
CA GLN A 468 3.55 -22.45 32.63
C GLN A 468 3.36 -21.78 31.27
N ARG A 469 4.29 -22.13 30.40
CA ARG A 469 4.41 -21.70 29.02
C ARG A 469 3.10 -22.00 28.28
N LEU A 470 2.31 -20.96 28.00
CA LEU A 470 1.11 -20.96 27.16
C LEU A 470 1.45 -21.22 25.67
N TRP A 471 2.36 -22.14 25.39
CA TRP A 471 2.79 -22.47 24.03
C TRP A 471 1.67 -23.09 23.20
N TRP A 472 0.70 -23.75 23.84
CA TRP A 472 -0.49 -24.24 23.16
C TRP A 472 -1.43 -23.12 22.68
N TYR A 473 -1.33 -21.89 23.21
CA TYR A 473 -2.23 -20.80 22.85
C TYR A 473 -2.10 -20.38 21.37
N PRO A 474 -0.89 -20.09 20.83
CA PRO A 474 -0.69 -19.89 19.39
C PRO A 474 -1.29 -20.98 18.52
N VAL A 475 -1.14 -22.25 18.93
CA VAL A 475 -1.68 -23.42 18.21
C VAL A 475 -3.20 -23.33 18.15
N THR A 476 -3.85 -23.27 19.32
CA THR A 476 -5.31 -23.22 19.41
C THR A 476 -5.90 -22.02 18.69
N ALA A 477 -5.33 -20.83 18.87
CA ALA A 477 -5.77 -19.61 18.18
C ALA A 477 -5.58 -19.70 16.66
N SER A 478 -4.46 -20.26 16.19
CA SER A 478 -4.22 -20.45 14.75
C SER A 478 -5.21 -21.44 14.15
N PHE A 479 -5.51 -22.55 14.83
CA PHE A 479 -6.54 -23.49 14.37
C PHE A 479 -7.94 -22.88 14.36
N VAL A 480 -8.27 -22.02 15.33
CA VAL A 480 -9.54 -21.26 15.33
C VAL A 480 -9.60 -20.33 14.12
N LEU A 481 -8.53 -19.58 13.83
CA LEU A 481 -8.47 -18.73 12.63
C LEU A 481 -8.61 -19.55 11.34
N LEU A 482 -7.94 -20.69 11.24
CA LEU A 482 -8.07 -21.60 10.10
C LEU A 482 -9.49 -22.17 9.96
N ALA A 483 -10.13 -22.55 11.06
CA ALA A 483 -11.50 -23.06 11.04
C ALA A 483 -12.48 -21.99 10.55
N ILE A 484 -12.31 -20.74 10.99
CA ILE A 484 -13.12 -19.60 10.51
C ILE A 484 -12.89 -19.32 9.02
N SER A 485 -11.74 -19.72 8.47
CA SER A 485 -11.38 -19.52 7.06
C SER A 485 -11.96 -20.56 6.09
N VAL A 486 -12.61 -21.62 6.60
CA VAL A 486 -13.24 -22.64 5.75
C VAL A 486 -14.53 -22.07 5.16
N SER A 487 -14.66 -22.08 3.83
CA SER A 487 -15.78 -21.48 3.08
C SER A 487 -17.16 -21.90 3.58
N GLY A 488 -17.30 -23.15 4.05
CA GLY A 488 -18.55 -23.66 4.64
C GLY A 488 -18.96 -22.95 5.94
N ILE A 489 -18.03 -22.48 6.75
CA ILE A 489 -18.31 -21.78 8.02
C ILE A 489 -18.62 -20.30 7.78
N GLU A 490 -17.92 -19.67 6.83
CA GLU A 490 -18.12 -18.26 6.47
C GLU A 490 -19.54 -17.97 5.96
N SER A 491 -20.12 -18.90 5.18
CA SER A 491 -21.49 -18.80 4.68
C SER A 491 -22.56 -18.78 5.77
N VAL A 492 -22.25 -19.36 6.95
CA VAL A 492 -23.16 -19.46 8.10
C VAL A 492 -22.97 -18.29 9.08
N LEU A 493 -21.89 -17.51 8.95
CA LEU A 493 -21.66 -16.34 9.79
C LEU A 493 -22.67 -15.22 9.49
N PRO A 494 -23.12 -14.47 10.51
CA PRO A 494 -23.85 -13.21 10.32
C PRO A 494 -23.01 -12.17 9.56
N ASP A 495 -23.66 -11.14 8.99
CA ASP A 495 -23.01 -10.19 8.08
C ASP A 495 -21.80 -9.46 8.68
N THR A 496 -21.85 -9.06 9.95
CA THR A 496 -20.74 -8.32 10.60
C THR A 496 -19.48 -9.19 10.77
N PRO A 497 -19.54 -10.40 11.38
CA PRO A 497 -18.40 -11.32 11.39
C PRO A 497 -17.91 -11.69 9.98
N ARG A 498 -18.81 -11.88 9.01
CA ARG A 498 -18.45 -12.20 7.62
C ARG A 498 -17.60 -11.09 7.00
N LYS A 499 -17.99 -9.82 7.14
CA LYS A 499 -17.21 -8.66 6.67
C LYS A 499 -15.81 -8.60 7.30
N ILE A 500 -15.69 -8.92 8.59
CA ILE A 500 -14.39 -8.95 9.30
C ILE A 500 -13.49 -10.07 8.75
N VAL A 501 -14.05 -11.27 8.52
CA VAL A 501 -13.32 -12.40 7.94
C VAL A 501 -12.89 -12.11 6.51
N ALA A 502 -13.78 -11.57 5.69
CA ALA A 502 -13.48 -11.14 4.33
C ALA A 502 -12.36 -10.08 4.30
N ALA A 503 -12.41 -9.08 5.19
CA ALA A 503 -11.34 -8.07 5.31
C ALA A 503 -10.00 -8.68 5.76
N ALA A 504 -10.01 -9.66 6.66
CA ALA A 504 -8.78 -10.32 7.09
C ALA A 504 -8.13 -11.15 5.95
N ARG A 505 -8.94 -11.80 5.10
CA ARG A 505 -8.50 -12.64 3.97
C ARG A 505 -8.12 -11.83 2.74
N SER A 506 -8.62 -10.61 2.61
CA SER A 506 -8.36 -9.80 1.43
C SER A 506 -6.95 -9.19 1.45
N ASP A 507 -6.25 -9.27 0.30
CA ASP A 507 -5.05 -8.48 0.03
C ASP A 507 -5.40 -7.18 -0.71
N ARG A 508 -6.68 -6.77 -0.69
CA ARG A 508 -7.16 -5.53 -1.30
C ARG A 508 -6.59 -4.31 -0.59
N LEU A 509 -6.34 -3.27 -1.38
CA LEU A 509 -6.16 -1.94 -0.85
C LEU A 509 -7.46 -1.47 -0.22
N ASN A 510 -7.38 -0.65 0.82
CA ASN A 510 -8.58 -0.02 1.34
C ASN A 510 -9.11 0.98 0.29
N ARG A 511 -10.38 1.40 0.43
CA ARG A 511 -11.06 2.27 -0.54
C ARG A 511 -10.20 3.47 -0.95
N VAL A 512 -9.67 4.17 0.05
CA VAL A 512 -8.79 5.35 -0.10
C VAL A 512 -7.50 5.02 -0.87
N ASP A 513 -6.80 3.95 -0.52
CA ASP A 513 -5.55 3.60 -1.18
C ASP A 513 -5.75 2.92 -2.55
N GLU A 514 -6.89 2.28 -2.79
CA GLU A 514 -7.28 1.78 -4.11
C GLU A 514 -7.61 2.95 -5.05
N GLU A 515 -8.36 3.94 -4.56
CA GLU A 515 -8.62 5.21 -5.26
C GLU A 515 -7.31 5.96 -5.55
N ILE A 516 -6.37 5.96 -4.59
CA ILE A 516 -5.04 6.52 -4.73
C ILE A 516 -4.19 5.67 -5.68
N LEU A 517 -4.26 4.34 -5.66
CA LEU A 517 -3.49 3.44 -6.53
C LEU A 517 -3.94 3.54 -7.98
N GLU A 518 -5.24 3.50 -8.27
CA GLU A 518 -5.77 3.75 -9.60
C GLU A 518 -5.37 5.15 -10.07
N ALA A 519 -5.42 6.16 -9.19
CA ALA A 519 -4.96 7.50 -9.50
C ALA A 519 -3.44 7.60 -9.73
N GLY A 520 -2.65 6.83 -8.97
CA GLY A 520 -1.20 6.76 -9.04
C GLY A 520 -0.68 5.96 -10.21
N TYR A 521 -1.41 4.95 -10.63
CA TYR A 521 -1.22 4.25 -11.89
C TYR A 521 -1.23 5.25 -13.05
N TYR A 522 -2.14 6.24 -13.00
CA TYR A 522 -2.19 7.36 -13.95
C TYR A 522 -1.24 8.55 -13.63
N GLU A 523 -0.54 8.55 -12.49
CA GLU A 523 0.52 9.53 -12.16
C GLU A 523 1.92 9.01 -12.45
N THR A 524 2.11 7.70 -12.33
CA THR A 524 3.35 7.02 -12.72
C THR A 524 3.60 7.20 -14.22
N LEU A 525 2.59 7.71 -14.95
CA LEU A 525 2.68 8.32 -16.28
C LEU A 525 3.70 9.46 -16.39
N LEU A 526 4.12 10.16 -15.30
CA LEU A 526 5.16 11.20 -15.36
C LEU A 526 6.02 11.48 -14.09
N GLU A 527 5.71 11.08 -12.84
CA GLU A 527 6.67 11.28 -11.69
C GLU A 527 6.30 10.55 -10.37
N PRO A 528 7.27 10.31 -9.43
CA PRO A 528 7.12 9.37 -8.32
C PRO A 528 7.11 10.02 -6.92
N THR A 529 5.95 10.38 -6.36
CA THR A 529 5.88 10.79 -4.95
C THR A 529 4.58 10.38 -4.28
N ASP A 530 4.59 9.27 -3.54
CA ASP A 530 3.60 9.03 -2.48
C ASP A 530 4.14 8.17 -1.33
N PHE A 531 4.09 8.71 -0.11
CA PHE A 531 4.73 8.20 1.10
C PHE A 531 4.09 6.89 1.63
N LEU A 532 2.76 6.83 1.65
CA LEU A 532 1.96 5.67 2.09
C LEU A 532 1.68 4.65 0.97
N LYS A 533 2.05 4.92 -0.28
CA LYS A 533 1.75 4.06 -1.44
C LYS A 533 2.93 3.15 -1.80
N SER A 534 4.13 3.70 -1.69
CA SER A 534 5.41 3.07 -2.06
C SER A 534 6.06 2.21 -0.97
N LEU A 535 5.37 1.99 0.15
CA LEU A 535 5.74 1.02 1.19
C LEU A 535 5.01 -0.33 1.03
N TRP A 536 4.00 -0.40 0.17
CA TRP A 536 2.95 -1.44 0.24
C TRP A 536 2.78 -2.18 -1.08
N VAL A 537 2.91 -1.50 -2.22
CA VAL A 537 2.97 -2.18 -3.51
C VAL A 537 4.41 -2.50 -3.86
N ASN A 538 4.76 -3.77 -3.70
CA ASN A 538 5.99 -4.30 -4.25
C ASN A 538 5.83 -4.27 -5.78
N ASN A 539 6.34 -3.21 -6.44
CA ASN A 539 6.45 -3.16 -7.91
C ASN A 539 7.30 -4.31 -8.49
N THR A 540 7.85 -5.17 -7.63
CA THR A 540 8.67 -6.34 -7.95
C THR A 540 7.91 -7.48 -8.61
N GLN A 541 6.57 -7.51 -8.57
CA GLN A 541 5.76 -8.53 -9.24
C GLN A 541 5.26 -8.09 -10.64
N ARG A 542 5.37 -6.81 -10.99
CA ARG A 542 4.94 -6.34 -12.32
C ARG A 542 5.92 -6.84 -13.38
N PRO A 543 5.45 -7.53 -14.43
CA PRO A 543 6.32 -7.94 -15.54
C PRO A 543 6.97 -6.72 -16.22
N PRO A 544 8.15 -6.87 -16.85
CA PRO A 544 8.70 -5.85 -17.74
C PRO A 544 7.66 -5.40 -18.78
N GLY A 545 7.54 -4.09 -19.04
CA GLY A 545 6.51 -3.52 -19.91
C GLY A 545 5.24 -3.05 -19.19
N TRP A 546 5.00 -3.47 -17.93
CA TRP A 546 3.83 -3.00 -17.18
C TRP A 546 3.97 -1.60 -16.55
N ASN A 547 5.12 -0.94 -16.74
CA ASN A 547 5.35 0.43 -16.31
C ASN A 547 5.46 1.41 -17.49
N THR A 548 5.19 0.99 -18.73
CA THR A 548 5.21 1.87 -19.91
C THR A 548 3.86 2.55 -20.12
N HIS A 549 3.86 3.60 -20.92
CA HIS A 549 2.72 4.47 -21.17
C HIS A 549 2.30 4.41 -22.64
N LEU A 550 1.01 4.64 -22.96
CA LEU A 550 0.56 4.66 -24.35
C LEU A 550 1.30 5.71 -25.20
N LEU A 551 1.71 6.83 -24.58
CA LEU A 551 2.56 7.84 -25.19
C LEU A 551 3.99 7.31 -25.47
N ASP A 552 4.58 6.58 -24.53
CA ASP A 552 5.94 6.02 -24.68
C ASP A 552 6.00 4.93 -25.76
N GLU A 553 4.92 4.14 -25.88
CA GLU A 553 4.76 3.09 -26.88
C GLU A 553 4.35 3.65 -28.27
N GLY A 554 4.16 4.97 -28.39
CA GLY A 554 3.81 5.63 -29.65
C GLY A 554 2.36 5.43 -30.12
N VAL A 555 1.49 4.91 -29.26
CA VAL A 555 0.07 4.59 -29.56
C VAL A 555 -0.89 5.70 -29.14
N ALA A 556 -0.37 6.72 -28.45
CA ALA A 556 -1.04 7.98 -28.24
C ALA A 556 -0.14 9.16 -28.67
N ILE A 557 -0.78 10.26 -29.05
CA ILE A 557 -0.16 11.55 -29.35
C ILE A 557 -0.67 12.62 -28.39
N VAL A 558 0.21 13.50 -27.94
CA VAL A 558 -0.16 14.62 -27.07
C VAL A 558 -1.00 15.64 -27.84
N ALA A 559 -2.14 16.03 -27.28
CA ALA A 559 -3.01 17.08 -27.79
C ALA A 559 -2.87 18.33 -26.91
N LYS A 560 -2.66 19.49 -27.53
CA LYS A 560 -2.52 20.79 -26.84
C LYS A 560 -3.88 21.48 -26.64
N ASP A 561 -4.92 20.69 -26.42
CA ASP A 561 -6.29 21.13 -26.13
C ASP A 561 -6.88 20.29 -25.00
N VAL A 562 -8.16 20.52 -24.68
CA VAL A 562 -8.88 19.85 -23.59
C VAL A 562 -8.88 18.31 -23.67
N LEU A 563 -8.56 17.73 -24.84
CA LEU A 563 -8.43 16.27 -24.99
C LEU A 563 -7.17 15.72 -24.32
N MET A 564 -6.12 16.56 -24.16
CA MET A 564 -4.78 16.23 -23.62
C MET A 564 -3.98 15.21 -24.45
N HIS A 565 -4.63 14.21 -25.02
CA HIS A 565 -4.03 13.22 -25.91
C HIS A 565 -5.09 12.62 -26.84
N ARG A 566 -4.65 11.96 -27.91
CA ARG A 566 -5.48 11.17 -28.84
C ARG A 566 -4.74 9.89 -29.19
N LEU A 567 -5.45 8.86 -29.62
CA LEU A 567 -4.81 7.64 -30.10
C LEU A 567 -4.17 7.88 -31.48
N THR A 568 -3.01 7.27 -31.70
CA THR A 568 -2.31 7.29 -33.00
C THR A 568 -3.09 6.40 -33.97
N PRO A 569 -3.44 6.87 -35.19
CA PRO A 569 -4.07 6.02 -36.20
C PRO A 569 -3.16 4.88 -36.69
N SER A 570 -3.77 3.74 -37.01
CA SER A 570 -3.08 2.56 -37.56
C SER A 570 -1.90 2.05 -36.71
N ALA A 571 -1.99 2.18 -35.38
CA ALA A 571 -1.01 1.68 -34.45
C ALA A 571 -1.32 0.23 -34.07
N SER A 572 -0.29 -0.56 -33.75
CA SER A 572 -0.44 -1.94 -33.28
C SER A 572 0.69 -2.30 -32.33
N ILE A 573 0.34 -2.62 -31.09
CA ILE A 573 1.28 -3.03 -30.03
C ILE A 573 0.76 -4.24 -29.26
N ASN A 574 1.64 -4.84 -28.47
CA ASN A 574 1.23 -5.73 -27.38
C ASN A 574 1.16 -4.89 -26.11
N TRP A 575 -0.03 -4.80 -25.53
CA TRP A 575 -0.31 -3.99 -24.35
C TRP A 575 -0.95 -4.86 -23.28
N ARG A 576 -0.32 -4.95 -22.10
CA ARG A 576 -0.81 -5.77 -20.96
C ARG A 576 -1.09 -7.23 -21.34
N ASP A 577 -0.18 -7.81 -22.12
CA ASP A 577 -0.26 -9.18 -22.65
C ASP A 577 -1.43 -9.43 -23.63
N ALA A 578 -2.09 -8.36 -24.09
CA ALA A 578 -3.14 -8.39 -25.10
C ALA A 578 -2.73 -7.60 -26.36
N ARG A 579 -3.29 -7.97 -27.51
CA ARG A 579 -3.14 -7.17 -28.73
C ARG A 579 -3.95 -5.89 -28.61
N PHE A 580 -3.32 -4.76 -28.92
CA PHE A 580 -3.96 -3.44 -28.97
C PHE A 580 -3.67 -2.84 -30.34
N SER A 581 -4.71 -2.68 -31.15
CA SER A 581 -4.62 -1.98 -32.42
C SER A 581 -5.63 -0.85 -32.56
N THR A 582 -5.28 0.14 -33.38
CA THR A 582 -6.17 1.24 -33.76
C THR A 582 -6.38 1.25 -35.26
N ASN A 583 -7.58 1.62 -35.71
CA ASN A 583 -7.93 1.72 -37.11
C ASN A 583 -7.39 3.01 -37.76
N SER A 584 -7.66 3.21 -39.06
CA SER A 584 -7.17 4.38 -39.81
C SER A 584 -7.70 5.74 -39.29
N TRP A 585 -8.73 5.72 -38.46
CA TRP A 585 -9.33 6.90 -37.84
C TRP A 585 -8.82 7.16 -36.41
N GLY A 586 -7.96 6.28 -35.89
CA GLY A 586 -7.48 6.37 -34.50
C GLY A 586 -8.50 5.87 -33.46
N MET A 587 -9.49 5.07 -33.86
CA MET A 587 -10.35 4.33 -32.93
C MET A 587 -9.67 3.01 -32.58
N ARG A 588 -9.78 2.57 -31.32
CA ARG A 588 -9.31 1.24 -30.93
C ARG A 588 -10.40 0.21 -31.20
N ASP A 589 -10.58 -0.06 -32.48
CA ASP A 589 -11.70 -0.83 -33.02
C ASP A 589 -11.32 -1.43 -34.38
N GLN A 590 -12.23 -2.20 -34.99
CA GLN A 590 -12.11 -2.65 -36.37
C GLN A 590 -12.13 -1.47 -37.37
N GLU A 591 -11.80 -1.77 -38.62
CA GLU A 591 -11.81 -0.77 -39.69
C GLU A 591 -13.24 -0.50 -40.17
N TYR A 592 -13.60 0.78 -40.29
CA TYR A 592 -14.88 1.22 -40.83
C TYR A 592 -14.67 2.16 -42.02
N GLU A 593 -15.52 2.07 -43.03
CA GLU A 593 -15.55 3.07 -44.10
C GLU A 593 -16.07 4.40 -43.55
N LYS A 594 -15.50 5.53 -43.97
CA LYS A 594 -15.99 6.83 -43.49
C LYS A 594 -17.43 7.08 -43.93
N THR A 595 -17.72 6.80 -45.19
CA THR A 595 -19.09 6.85 -45.74
C THR A 595 -19.89 5.67 -45.19
N LYS A 596 -21.05 5.96 -44.63
CA LYS A 596 -21.96 4.95 -44.09
C LYS A 596 -22.56 4.10 -45.21
N PRO A 597 -22.48 2.76 -45.13
CA PRO A 597 -23.14 1.90 -46.10
C PRO A 597 -24.67 1.94 -45.96
N ASP A 598 -25.38 1.73 -47.07
CA ASP A 598 -26.85 1.68 -47.08
C ASP A 598 -27.39 0.56 -46.16
N GLY A 599 -28.44 0.84 -45.40
CA GLY A 599 -29.11 -0.13 -44.50
C GLY A 599 -28.37 -0.45 -43.20
N VAL A 600 -27.21 0.19 -42.96
CA VAL A 600 -26.43 0.04 -41.73
C VAL A 600 -26.87 1.10 -40.71
N VAL A 601 -27.06 0.70 -39.46
CA VAL A 601 -27.21 1.63 -38.32
C VAL A 601 -25.83 1.86 -37.69
N ARG A 602 -25.45 3.13 -37.49
CA ARG A 602 -24.20 3.52 -36.82
C ARG A 602 -24.46 4.08 -35.44
N VAL A 603 -23.83 3.47 -34.45
CA VAL A 603 -23.88 3.95 -33.06
C VAL A 603 -22.47 4.30 -32.62
N ALA A 604 -22.25 5.54 -32.19
CA ALA A 604 -20.97 5.96 -31.64
C ALA A 604 -20.92 5.74 -30.12
N LEU A 605 -19.84 5.11 -29.65
CA LEU A 605 -19.59 4.85 -28.24
C LEU A 605 -18.48 5.78 -27.74
N LEU A 606 -18.80 6.65 -26.77
CA LEU A 606 -17.82 7.50 -26.09
C LEU A 606 -17.62 7.01 -24.67
N GLY A 607 -16.38 6.66 -24.35
CA GLY A 607 -16.01 6.07 -23.07
C GLY A 607 -14.59 6.39 -22.65
N SER A 608 -14.18 5.72 -21.59
CA SER A 608 -12.87 5.85 -20.95
C SER A 608 -11.99 4.62 -21.24
N SER A 609 -11.06 4.27 -20.35
CA SER A 609 -10.18 3.11 -20.54
C SER A 609 -10.89 1.77 -20.47
N LYS A 610 -11.99 1.66 -19.72
CA LYS A 610 -12.77 0.41 -19.62
C LYS A 610 -13.42 0.10 -20.95
N GLU A 611 -14.05 1.10 -21.55
CA GLU A 611 -14.75 0.95 -22.83
C GLU A 611 -13.80 0.87 -24.01
N MET A 612 -12.67 1.55 -23.93
CA MET A 612 -11.58 1.36 -24.90
C MET A 612 -11.06 -0.08 -24.88
N GLY A 613 -11.12 -0.81 -23.76
CA GLY A 613 -10.57 -2.18 -23.63
C GLY A 613 -9.08 -2.18 -23.24
N TRP A 614 -8.78 -1.53 -22.11
CA TRP A 614 -7.43 -1.26 -21.60
C TRP A 614 -6.42 -2.43 -21.60
N GLY A 615 -6.85 -3.66 -21.38
CA GLY A 615 -5.95 -4.83 -21.29
C GLY A 615 -6.57 -6.09 -21.91
N VAL A 616 -7.39 -5.90 -22.92
CA VAL A 616 -8.28 -6.90 -23.51
C VAL A 616 -7.96 -7.00 -24.99
N GLY A 617 -7.90 -8.19 -25.60
CA GLY A 617 -7.56 -8.31 -27.02
C GLY A 617 -8.58 -7.61 -27.93
N ASP A 618 -8.15 -7.19 -29.12
CA ASP A 618 -9.01 -6.47 -30.10
C ASP A 618 -10.35 -7.17 -30.39
N ASN A 619 -10.41 -8.51 -30.33
CA ASN A 619 -11.63 -9.28 -30.62
C ASN A 619 -12.50 -9.59 -29.38
N SER A 620 -12.06 -9.14 -28.21
CA SER A 620 -12.60 -9.48 -26.89
C SER A 620 -13.23 -8.27 -26.19
N THR A 621 -13.25 -7.10 -26.82
CA THR A 621 -13.93 -5.91 -26.30
C THR A 621 -15.45 -6.08 -26.33
N PHE A 622 -16.17 -5.42 -25.43
CA PHE A 622 -17.57 -5.78 -25.21
C PHE A 622 -18.44 -5.34 -26.38
N GLU A 623 -18.16 -4.17 -26.94
CA GLU A 623 -18.82 -3.58 -28.09
C GLU A 623 -18.55 -4.42 -29.35
N GLY A 624 -17.32 -4.90 -29.54
CA GLY A 624 -16.98 -5.78 -30.66
C GLY A 624 -17.66 -7.15 -30.56
N ILE A 625 -17.86 -7.67 -29.33
CA ILE A 625 -18.67 -8.88 -29.11
C ILE A 625 -20.14 -8.61 -29.47
N VAL A 626 -20.72 -7.51 -28.97
CA VAL A 626 -22.13 -7.17 -29.22
C VAL A 626 -22.41 -6.95 -30.70
N GLU A 627 -21.57 -6.20 -31.40
CA GLU A 627 -21.72 -5.96 -32.84
C GLU A 627 -21.71 -7.28 -33.61
N ARG A 628 -20.68 -8.11 -33.37
CA ARG A 628 -20.52 -9.40 -34.07
C ARG A 628 -21.71 -10.32 -33.84
N GLU A 629 -22.19 -10.41 -32.60
CA GLU A 629 -23.32 -11.26 -32.27
C GLU A 629 -24.62 -10.76 -32.91
N LEU A 630 -24.94 -9.46 -32.83
CA LEU A 630 -26.17 -8.91 -33.42
C LEU A 630 -26.16 -9.01 -34.95
N ASN A 631 -25.02 -8.72 -35.59
CA ASN A 631 -24.87 -8.87 -37.05
C ASN A 631 -24.96 -10.33 -37.50
N SER A 632 -24.56 -11.28 -36.65
CA SER A 632 -24.70 -12.71 -36.95
C SER A 632 -26.14 -13.21 -36.82
N GLU A 633 -26.93 -12.63 -35.90
CA GLU A 633 -28.33 -12.98 -35.69
C GLU A 633 -29.24 -12.42 -36.79
N ASN A 634 -28.96 -11.21 -37.27
CA ASN A 634 -29.75 -10.56 -38.32
C ASN A 634 -28.82 -9.91 -39.38
N PRO A 635 -28.37 -10.67 -40.39
CA PRO A 635 -27.44 -10.16 -41.41
C PRO A 635 -27.98 -9.01 -42.26
N GLU A 636 -29.31 -8.92 -42.41
CA GLU A 636 -30.00 -7.83 -43.11
C GLU A 636 -30.07 -6.55 -42.26
N ASP A 637 -29.92 -6.69 -40.94
CA ASP A 637 -30.03 -5.60 -39.97
C ASP A 637 -28.65 -5.20 -39.41
N ARG A 638 -27.73 -4.84 -40.32
CA ARG A 638 -26.36 -4.48 -39.94
C ARG A 638 -26.27 -3.29 -38.98
N LEU A 639 -25.43 -3.46 -37.97
CA LEU A 639 -25.02 -2.48 -36.97
C LEU A 639 -23.50 -2.28 -37.07
N GLU A 640 -23.06 -1.02 -36.97
CA GLU A 640 -21.66 -0.65 -36.72
C GLU A 640 -21.60 0.10 -35.38
N LEU A 641 -20.83 -0.42 -34.42
CA LEU A 641 -20.60 0.16 -33.10
C LEU A 641 -19.22 0.81 -33.05
N LEU A 642 -19.13 2.10 -33.39
CA LEU A 642 -17.86 2.80 -33.51
C LEU A 642 -17.33 3.20 -32.13
N ASN A 643 -16.24 2.56 -31.69
CA ASN A 643 -15.65 2.82 -30.38
C ASN A 643 -14.67 4.01 -30.37
N PHE A 644 -15.17 5.18 -29.96
CA PHE A 644 -14.38 6.40 -29.79
C PHE A 644 -13.87 6.60 -28.36
N SER A 645 -13.90 5.55 -27.54
CA SER A 645 -13.43 5.60 -26.17
C SER A 645 -11.92 5.79 -26.11
N VAL A 646 -11.48 6.71 -25.25
CA VAL A 646 -10.06 6.99 -25.03
C VAL A 646 -9.80 7.03 -23.53
N HIS A 647 -8.70 6.41 -23.11
CA HIS A 647 -8.29 6.40 -21.72
C HIS A 647 -8.31 7.82 -21.11
N GLY A 648 -8.92 7.96 -19.94
CA GLY A 648 -8.90 9.21 -19.17
C GLY A 648 -9.83 10.30 -19.70
N TYR A 649 -10.60 10.04 -20.76
CA TYR A 649 -11.68 10.92 -21.18
C TYR A 649 -12.84 10.85 -20.18
N THR A 650 -13.48 12.01 -20.05
CA THR A 650 -14.76 12.23 -19.36
C THR A 650 -15.67 13.02 -20.30
N GLU A 651 -16.84 13.42 -19.80
CA GLU A 651 -17.87 14.16 -20.50
C GLU A 651 -17.36 15.54 -20.97
N ILE A 652 -16.29 16.05 -20.33
CA ILE A 652 -15.54 17.21 -20.83
C ILE A 652 -14.91 16.90 -22.20
N GLN A 653 -14.20 15.78 -22.31
CA GLN A 653 -13.58 15.35 -23.57
C GLN A 653 -14.62 14.85 -24.57
N TYR A 654 -15.68 14.16 -24.12
CA TYR A 654 -16.79 13.74 -25.00
C TYR A 654 -17.41 14.94 -25.71
N THR A 655 -17.68 16.03 -24.96
CA THR A 655 -18.16 17.30 -25.51
C THR A 655 -17.24 17.83 -26.60
N ARG A 656 -15.92 17.78 -26.37
CA ARG A 656 -14.95 18.23 -27.38
C ARG A 656 -14.93 17.33 -28.61
N VAL A 657 -15.02 16.01 -28.43
CA VAL A 657 -15.01 15.04 -29.55
C VAL A 657 -16.21 15.25 -30.47
N ILE A 658 -17.42 15.44 -29.92
CA ILE A 658 -18.61 15.70 -30.76
C ILE A 658 -18.56 17.07 -31.44
N GLU A 659 -18.02 18.10 -30.77
CA GLU A 659 -17.85 19.45 -31.35
C GLU A 659 -16.84 19.47 -32.50
N LEU A 660 -15.90 18.52 -32.54
CA LEU A 660 -14.97 18.35 -33.64
C LEU A 660 -15.62 17.72 -34.88
N GLY A 661 -16.91 17.37 -34.82
CA GLY A 661 -17.69 16.95 -35.98
C GLY A 661 -18.02 15.47 -36.04
N LEU A 662 -17.67 14.68 -35.01
CA LEU A 662 -17.85 13.22 -34.99
C LEU A 662 -19.21 12.74 -35.52
N LEU A 663 -20.31 13.33 -35.03
CA LEU A 663 -21.67 12.88 -35.39
C LEU A 663 -21.95 12.99 -36.89
N ASN A 664 -21.52 14.09 -37.51
CA ASN A 664 -21.75 14.35 -38.93
C ASN A 664 -20.68 13.69 -39.82
N GLU A 665 -19.43 13.62 -39.36
CA GLU A 665 -18.33 13.05 -40.15
C GLU A 665 -18.47 11.55 -40.37
N PHE A 666 -19.13 10.84 -39.46
CA PHE A 666 -19.36 9.39 -39.53
C PHE A 666 -20.84 9.02 -39.78
N ASP A 667 -21.73 10.01 -39.94
CA ASP A 667 -23.16 9.79 -40.17
C ASP A 667 -23.80 8.87 -39.11
N VAL A 668 -23.63 9.28 -37.85
CA VAL A 668 -24.02 8.50 -36.66
C VAL A 668 -25.54 8.60 -36.41
N ASP A 669 -26.21 7.47 -36.19
CA ASP A 669 -27.65 7.42 -35.87
C ASP A 669 -27.95 7.54 -34.38
N ALA A 670 -27.04 7.13 -33.51
CA ALA A 670 -27.19 7.29 -32.06
C ALA A 670 -25.83 7.45 -31.35
N LEU A 671 -25.84 8.20 -30.25
CA LEU A 671 -24.67 8.41 -29.40
C LEU A 671 -24.85 7.74 -28.05
N ILE A 672 -23.88 6.93 -27.63
CA ILE A 672 -23.81 6.32 -26.29
C ILE A 672 -22.65 6.94 -25.51
N LEU A 673 -22.97 7.53 -24.36
CA LEU A 673 -22.01 8.07 -23.39
C LEU A 673 -21.84 7.07 -22.26
N CYS A 674 -20.67 6.45 -22.17
CA CYS A 674 -20.33 5.53 -21.09
C CYS A 674 -19.78 6.27 -19.88
N THR A 675 -20.31 5.89 -18.73
CA THR A 675 -19.94 6.40 -17.41
C THR A 675 -19.96 5.27 -16.39
N ASN A 676 -19.44 5.52 -15.19
CA ASN A 676 -19.34 4.49 -14.16
C ASN A 676 -19.16 5.12 -12.76
N ALA A 677 -19.09 4.29 -11.73
CA ALA A 677 -18.96 4.72 -10.33
C ALA A 677 -17.80 5.69 -10.04
N LEU A 678 -16.72 5.69 -10.84
CA LEU A 678 -15.54 6.55 -10.62
C LEU A 678 -15.63 7.93 -11.27
N TRP A 679 -16.81 8.29 -11.79
CA TRP A 679 -16.97 9.42 -12.67
C TRP A 679 -16.50 10.77 -12.06
N ALA A 680 -16.99 11.14 -10.88
CA ALA A 680 -16.70 12.45 -10.28
C ALA A 680 -15.20 12.65 -10.00
N ASP A 681 -14.54 11.61 -9.48
CA ASP A 681 -13.09 11.60 -9.27
C ASP A 681 -12.32 11.84 -10.57
N LYS A 682 -12.80 11.30 -11.68
CA LYS A 682 -12.15 11.41 -13.00
C LYS A 682 -12.32 12.80 -13.59
N VAL A 683 -13.47 13.44 -13.38
CA VAL A 683 -13.72 14.82 -13.80
C VAL A 683 -12.80 15.78 -13.04
N GLY A 684 -12.73 15.66 -11.70
CA GLY A 684 -11.83 16.48 -10.89
C GLY A 684 -10.35 16.29 -11.29
N GLU A 685 -9.94 15.04 -11.52
CA GLU A 685 -8.59 14.70 -12.02
C GLU A 685 -8.30 15.33 -13.40
N SER A 686 -9.28 15.32 -14.31
CA SER A 686 -9.14 15.94 -15.64
C SER A 686 -8.93 17.45 -15.53
N LEU A 687 -9.77 18.16 -14.78
CA LEU A 687 -9.67 19.62 -14.61
C LEU A 687 -8.36 20.03 -13.93
N HIS A 688 -7.95 19.28 -12.90
CA HIS A 688 -6.67 19.52 -12.25
C HIS A 688 -5.49 19.36 -13.21
N ARG A 689 -5.48 18.31 -14.05
CA ARG A 689 -4.42 18.10 -15.05
C ARG A 689 -4.33 19.24 -16.05
N LEU A 690 -5.45 19.66 -16.62
CA LEU A 690 -5.51 20.79 -17.55
C LEU A 690 -4.92 22.05 -16.91
N ARG A 691 -5.31 22.36 -15.66
CA ARG A 691 -4.83 23.54 -14.94
C ARG A 691 -3.34 23.47 -14.60
N ARG A 692 -2.85 22.31 -14.16
CA ARG A 692 -1.45 22.04 -13.81
C ARG A 692 -0.54 22.22 -15.03
N ASP A 693 -0.94 21.62 -16.15
CA ASP A 693 -0.15 21.61 -17.39
C ASP A 693 -0.29 22.93 -18.19
N GLY A 694 -1.08 23.87 -17.67
CA GLY A 694 -1.33 25.16 -18.30
C GLY A 694 -2.10 25.04 -19.61
N ILE A 695 -2.84 23.94 -19.80
CA ILE A 695 -3.69 23.70 -20.97
C ILE A 695 -5.04 24.38 -20.70
N PRO A 696 -5.42 25.39 -21.50
CA PRO A 696 -6.72 26.01 -21.32
C PRO A 696 -7.84 24.99 -21.61
N THR A 697 -8.88 24.99 -20.80
CA THR A 697 -10.06 24.13 -21.04
C THR A 697 -10.76 24.48 -22.35
N GLY A 698 -10.64 25.75 -22.80
CA GLY A 698 -11.37 26.28 -23.94
C GLY A 698 -12.82 26.66 -23.62
N TYR A 699 -13.27 26.45 -22.38
CA TYR A 699 -14.66 26.68 -21.97
C TYR A 699 -14.70 27.58 -20.72
N PRO A 700 -15.20 28.83 -20.82
CA PRO A 700 -15.19 29.77 -19.69
C PRO A 700 -15.86 29.25 -18.42
N LYS A 701 -16.96 28.48 -18.56
CA LYS A 701 -17.68 27.89 -17.42
C LYS A 701 -16.84 26.86 -16.68
N LEU A 702 -16.01 26.07 -17.37
CA LEU A 702 -15.10 25.13 -16.72
C LEU A 702 -13.96 25.85 -16.00
N GLU A 703 -13.44 26.95 -16.54
CA GLU A 703 -12.44 27.77 -15.83
C GLU A 703 -13.02 28.37 -14.54
N THR A 704 -14.28 28.82 -14.57
CA THR A 704 -14.99 29.29 -13.39
C THR A 704 -15.13 28.19 -12.34
N ILE A 705 -15.68 27.03 -12.72
CA ILE A 705 -15.84 25.88 -11.80
C ILE A 705 -14.50 25.45 -11.21
N THR A 706 -13.45 25.37 -12.04
CA THR A 706 -12.09 25.00 -11.60
C THR A 706 -11.55 26.00 -10.58
N THR A 707 -11.84 27.29 -10.75
CA THR A 707 -11.40 28.34 -9.83
C THR A 707 -12.20 28.34 -8.53
N GLU A 708 -13.52 28.14 -8.60
CA GLU A 708 -14.44 28.05 -7.46
C GLU A 708 -14.13 26.84 -6.59
N ALA A 709 -13.85 25.69 -7.20
CA ALA A 709 -13.41 24.46 -6.55
C ALA A 709 -12.02 24.57 -5.89
N GLY A 710 -11.34 25.72 -5.98
CA GLY A 710 -10.01 25.91 -5.40
C GLY A 710 -8.92 25.01 -6.00
N LEU A 711 -9.12 24.50 -7.22
CA LEU A 711 -8.16 23.65 -7.94
C LEU A 711 -6.96 24.51 -8.38
N GLY A 712 -5.99 24.68 -7.48
CA GLY A 712 -4.77 25.47 -7.71
C GLY A 712 -3.70 24.76 -8.55
N LYS A 713 -2.60 25.48 -8.85
CA LYS A 713 -1.38 24.95 -9.51
C LYS A 713 -0.51 24.06 -8.59
N THR A 714 -0.85 23.95 -7.32
CA THR A 714 -0.10 23.19 -6.31
C THR A 714 -0.76 21.83 -6.01
N ASP A 715 0.07 20.89 -5.54
CA ASP A 715 -0.12 19.44 -5.54
C ASP A 715 -1.55 18.87 -5.38
N ARG A 716 -1.79 17.88 -6.27
CA ARG A 716 -2.99 17.10 -6.57
C ARG A 716 -3.78 16.54 -5.38
N TYR A 717 -3.16 16.38 -4.21
CA TYR A 717 -3.85 15.93 -3.00
C TYR A 717 -4.97 16.87 -2.55
N LEU A 718 -4.89 18.16 -2.89
CA LEU A 718 -5.95 19.12 -2.58
C LEU A 718 -7.19 18.95 -3.47
N ALA A 719 -7.03 18.51 -4.73
CA ALA A 719 -8.16 18.36 -5.66
C ALA A 719 -9.16 17.26 -5.28
N ARG A 720 -8.75 16.27 -4.46
CA ARG A 720 -9.61 15.22 -3.90
C ARG A 720 -9.92 15.40 -2.40
N GLN A 721 -9.36 16.43 -1.78
CA GLN A 721 -9.70 16.82 -0.39
C GLN A 721 -10.72 17.96 -0.35
N VAL A 722 -10.91 18.65 -1.47
CA VAL A 722 -12.10 19.46 -1.72
C VAL A 722 -13.22 18.49 -2.03
N ASP A 723 -14.32 18.60 -1.27
CA ASP A 723 -15.58 17.99 -1.64
C ASP A 723 -15.96 18.53 -3.01
N PHE A 724 -15.81 17.70 -4.05
CA PHE A 724 -16.01 18.08 -5.45
C PHE A 724 -17.36 17.61 -5.96
N ASP A 725 -18.22 17.03 -5.12
CA ASP A 725 -19.49 16.45 -5.58
C ASP A 725 -20.43 17.54 -6.12
N GLU A 726 -20.44 18.71 -5.48
CA GLU A 726 -21.23 19.86 -5.94
C GLU A 726 -20.71 20.39 -7.29
N GLU A 727 -19.40 20.63 -7.40
CA GLU A 727 -18.79 21.11 -8.65
C GLU A 727 -18.82 20.07 -9.76
N ALA A 728 -18.69 18.78 -9.45
CA ALA A 728 -18.89 17.69 -10.39
C ALA A 728 -20.31 17.78 -10.97
N GLY A 729 -21.33 17.93 -10.13
CA GLY A 729 -22.71 18.14 -10.57
C GLY A 729 -22.86 19.34 -11.53
N GLN A 730 -22.12 20.43 -11.32
CA GLN A 730 -22.10 21.57 -12.24
C GLN A 730 -21.43 21.24 -13.58
N VAL A 731 -20.31 20.49 -13.56
CA VAL A 731 -19.63 20.04 -14.78
C VAL A 731 -20.52 19.09 -15.58
N LEU A 732 -21.23 18.16 -14.91
CA LEU A 732 -22.16 17.24 -15.56
C LEU A 732 -23.25 17.98 -16.30
N ASN A 733 -23.90 18.93 -15.62
CA ASN A 733 -24.95 19.75 -16.22
C ASN A 733 -24.44 20.58 -17.39
N TRP A 734 -23.24 21.16 -17.26
CA TRP A 734 -22.61 21.89 -18.37
C TRP A 734 -22.34 20.98 -19.58
N ALA A 735 -21.77 19.79 -19.34
CA ALA A 735 -21.43 18.86 -20.41
C ALA A 735 -22.69 18.32 -21.10
N PHE A 736 -23.70 17.86 -20.33
CA PHE A 736 -24.95 17.33 -20.89
C PHE A 736 -25.73 18.39 -21.66
N SER A 737 -25.76 19.63 -21.19
CA SER A 737 -26.35 20.75 -21.94
C SER A 737 -25.70 20.95 -23.29
N ARG A 738 -24.36 20.90 -23.34
CA ARG A 738 -23.61 21.08 -24.58
C ARG A 738 -23.74 19.88 -25.51
N ILE A 739 -23.70 18.67 -24.97
CA ILE A 739 -23.90 17.43 -25.73
C ILE A 739 -25.30 17.41 -26.34
N LYS A 740 -26.33 17.76 -25.57
CA LYS A 740 -27.70 17.91 -26.08
C LYS A 740 -27.76 18.88 -27.26
N GLN A 741 -27.16 20.06 -27.13
CA GLN A 741 -27.20 21.06 -28.18
C GLN A 741 -26.60 20.55 -29.50
N VAL A 742 -25.44 19.88 -29.43
CA VAL A 742 -24.77 19.33 -30.62
C VAL A 742 -25.57 18.16 -31.20
N ALA A 743 -26.05 17.25 -30.35
CA ALA A 743 -26.82 16.08 -30.76
C ALA A 743 -28.18 16.46 -31.40
N ASP A 744 -28.92 17.40 -30.79
CA ASP A 744 -30.19 17.93 -31.34
C ASP A 744 -29.96 18.58 -32.71
N SER A 745 -28.83 19.30 -32.88
CA SER A 745 -28.49 19.93 -34.17
C SER A 745 -28.14 18.93 -35.27
N ALA A 746 -27.69 17.73 -34.89
CA ALA A 746 -27.40 16.63 -35.81
C ALA A 746 -28.59 15.66 -35.96
N GLY A 747 -29.67 15.84 -35.18
CA GLY A 747 -30.81 14.91 -35.15
C GLY A 747 -30.49 13.55 -34.52
N VAL A 748 -29.46 13.47 -33.67
CA VAL A 748 -28.96 12.20 -33.12
C VAL A 748 -29.46 11.99 -31.68
N PRO A 749 -30.22 10.92 -31.38
CA PRO A 749 -30.56 10.56 -30.01
C PRO A 749 -29.32 10.18 -29.16
N VAL A 750 -29.37 10.54 -27.88
CA VAL A 750 -28.28 10.30 -26.91
C VAL A 750 -28.74 9.33 -25.82
N TYR A 751 -27.88 8.38 -25.49
CA TYR A 751 -28.05 7.42 -24.40
C TYR A 751 -26.85 7.51 -23.44
N VAL A 752 -27.10 7.36 -22.15
CA VAL A 752 -26.06 7.27 -21.12
C VAL A 752 -26.02 5.83 -20.61
N ALA A 753 -24.87 5.17 -20.74
CA ALA A 753 -24.66 3.80 -20.29
C ALA A 753 -23.82 3.78 -19.01
N PHE A 754 -24.40 3.27 -17.92
CA PHE A 754 -23.70 3.08 -16.65
C PHE A 754 -23.06 1.69 -16.60
N ILE A 755 -21.76 1.65 -16.83
CA ILE A 755 -20.93 0.44 -16.92
C ILE A 755 -20.47 0.03 -15.51
N PRO A 756 -20.49 -1.27 -15.17
CA PRO A 756 -20.08 -1.76 -13.86
C PRO A 756 -18.60 -1.46 -13.56
N SER A 757 -18.33 -1.13 -12.31
CA SER A 757 -16.97 -0.91 -11.80
C SER A 757 -16.58 -2.03 -10.86
N ILE A 758 -15.40 -2.60 -11.08
CA ILE A 758 -14.85 -3.66 -10.23
C ILE A 758 -14.54 -3.09 -8.83
N ASN A 759 -15.13 -3.70 -7.80
CA ASN A 759 -15.00 -3.40 -6.36
C ASN A 759 -15.38 -1.95 -6.00
N ARG A 760 -16.43 -1.41 -6.61
CA ARG A 760 -16.92 -0.06 -6.32
C ARG A 760 -18.42 -0.02 -6.13
N ASP A 761 -18.85 0.73 -5.13
CA ASP A 761 -20.25 1.05 -4.91
C ASP A 761 -20.73 2.07 -5.96
N PRO A 762 -21.93 1.90 -6.53
CA PRO A 762 -22.43 2.74 -7.63
C PRO A 762 -23.04 4.07 -7.14
N ASP A 763 -22.29 4.83 -6.34
CA ASP A 763 -22.79 6.02 -5.62
C ASP A 763 -23.38 7.09 -6.55
N TRP A 764 -22.85 7.23 -7.76
CA TRP A 764 -23.31 8.20 -8.77
C TRP A 764 -24.46 7.71 -9.67
N LEU A 765 -24.92 6.46 -9.51
CA LEU A 765 -25.92 5.87 -10.42
C LEU A 765 -27.23 6.66 -10.44
N VAL A 766 -27.73 7.06 -9.27
CA VAL A 766 -29.00 7.79 -9.14
C VAL A 766 -28.86 9.18 -9.74
N THR A 767 -27.86 9.94 -9.32
CA THR A 767 -27.58 11.29 -9.81
C THR A 767 -27.41 11.33 -11.32
N MET A 768 -26.65 10.37 -11.87
CA MET A 768 -26.41 10.27 -13.31
C MET A 768 -27.68 9.96 -14.10
N ARG A 769 -28.54 9.07 -13.57
CA ARG A 769 -29.83 8.74 -14.18
C ARG A 769 -30.77 9.95 -14.18
N GLU A 770 -30.86 10.66 -13.06
CA GLU A 770 -31.69 11.86 -12.96
C GLU A 770 -31.21 12.96 -13.91
N ALA A 771 -29.89 13.17 -13.99
CA ALA A 771 -29.31 14.11 -14.94
C ALA A 771 -29.62 13.71 -16.39
N ALA A 772 -29.41 12.46 -16.79
CA ALA A 772 -29.71 11.96 -18.14
C ALA A 772 -31.19 12.19 -18.51
N ASN A 773 -32.11 11.83 -17.62
CA ASN A 773 -33.55 12.03 -17.82
C ASN A 773 -33.92 13.51 -17.97
N SER A 774 -33.27 14.42 -17.23
CA SER A 774 -33.56 15.86 -17.30
C SER A 774 -33.21 16.49 -18.65
N TYR A 775 -32.26 15.92 -19.39
CA TYR A 775 -31.90 16.33 -20.75
C TYR A 775 -32.59 15.51 -21.85
N GLY A 776 -33.45 14.55 -21.47
CA GLY A 776 -34.15 13.67 -22.39
C GLY A 776 -33.27 12.58 -23.00
N PHE A 777 -32.15 12.22 -22.36
CA PHE A 777 -31.29 11.13 -22.79
C PHE A 777 -31.85 9.78 -22.33
N GLY A 778 -31.71 8.75 -23.15
CA GLY A 778 -32.00 7.38 -22.71
C GLY A 778 -30.98 6.92 -21.66
N PHE A 779 -31.36 6.03 -20.74
CA PHE A 779 -30.47 5.53 -19.70
C PHE A 779 -30.36 4.01 -19.73
N ILE A 780 -29.15 3.50 -19.90
CA ILE A 780 -28.82 2.08 -19.93
C ILE A 780 -28.10 1.73 -18.62
N ASN A 781 -28.72 0.90 -17.78
CA ASN A 781 -28.11 0.44 -16.54
C ASN A 781 -27.73 -1.04 -16.66
N ILE A 782 -26.43 -1.32 -16.62
CA ILE A 782 -25.89 -2.69 -16.60
C ILE A 782 -24.91 -2.91 -15.44
N ASN A 783 -25.03 -2.10 -14.37
CA ASN A 783 -24.13 -2.16 -13.23
C ASN A 783 -24.15 -3.51 -12.49
N ASP A 784 -25.22 -4.28 -12.65
CA ASP A 784 -25.42 -5.60 -12.05
C ASP A 784 -24.74 -6.75 -12.82
N ALA A 785 -24.07 -6.47 -13.94
CA ALA A 785 -23.46 -7.51 -14.78
C ALA A 785 -22.40 -8.38 -14.07
N TYR A 786 -21.85 -7.94 -12.94
CA TYR A 786 -20.84 -8.67 -12.15
C TYR A 786 -21.38 -9.36 -10.89
N ASN A 787 -22.66 -9.18 -10.52
CA ASN A 787 -23.18 -9.54 -9.19
C ASN A 787 -23.02 -11.02 -8.80
N ASP A 788 -22.90 -11.93 -9.78
CA ASP A 788 -22.78 -13.38 -9.56
C ASP A 788 -21.33 -13.90 -9.61
N GLU A 789 -20.33 -13.02 -9.68
CA GLU A 789 -18.93 -13.38 -9.91
C GLU A 789 -18.00 -12.87 -8.80
N ASP A 790 -16.86 -13.55 -8.60
CA ASP A 790 -15.78 -12.99 -7.79
C ASP A 790 -15.08 -11.89 -8.61
N GLU A 791 -15.31 -10.64 -8.23
CA GLU A 791 -14.77 -9.47 -8.91
C GLU A 791 -13.24 -9.42 -8.96
N ASN A 792 -12.53 -10.19 -8.11
CA ASN A 792 -11.07 -10.30 -8.21
C ASN A 792 -10.62 -11.06 -9.46
N ASP A 793 -11.43 -12.03 -9.92
CA ASP A 793 -11.18 -12.82 -11.13
C ASP A 793 -11.55 -12.07 -12.41
N LEU A 794 -12.18 -10.90 -12.29
CA LEU A 794 -12.60 -10.04 -13.39
C LEU A 794 -11.57 -8.96 -13.76
N ARG A 795 -10.47 -8.89 -13.02
CA ARG A 795 -9.39 -7.90 -13.21
C ARG A 795 -8.36 -8.35 -14.24
N VAL A 796 -7.75 -7.42 -14.97
CA VAL A 796 -6.61 -7.73 -15.88
C VAL A 796 -5.40 -8.23 -15.07
N ALA A 797 -5.16 -7.67 -13.89
CA ALA A 797 -4.13 -8.15 -12.96
C ALA A 797 -4.46 -7.80 -11.50
N PRO A 798 -3.81 -8.43 -10.49
CA PRO A 798 -4.04 -8.10 -9.08
C PRO A 798 -3.81 -6.62 -8.70
N TRP A 799 -3.00 -5.91 -9.49
CA TRP A 799 -2.69 -4.49 -9.32
C TRP A 799 -3.36 -3.58 -10.37
N ASP A 800 -4.24 -4.12 -11.22
CA ASP A 800 -4.93 -3.40 -12.29
C ASP A 800 -6.42 -3.80 -12.31
N SER A 801 -7.26 -2.91 -11.79
CA SER A 801 -8.71 -3.06 -11.64
C SER A 801 -9.50 -2.93 -12.95
N HIS A 802 -8.84 -2.75 -14.10
CA HIS A 802 -9.53 -2.77 -15.39
C HIS A 802 -10.20 -4.13 -15.63
N PRO A 803 -11.36 -4.16 -16.32
CA PRO A 803 -12.03 -5.39 -16.68
C PRO A 803 -11.17 -6.22 -17.64
N ASN A 804 -11.03 -7.51 -17.36
CA ASN A 804 -10.41 -8.48 -18.27
C ASN A 804 -11.41 -9.00 -19.31
N GLU A 805 -10.98 -9.93 -20.16
CA GLU A 805 -11.82 -10.48 -21.23
C GLU A 805 -13.13 -11.11 -20.72
N ARG A 806 -13.08 -11.79 -19.56
CA ARG A 806 -14.28 -12.39 -18.95
C ARG A 806 -15.26 -11.31 -18.50
N ALA A 807 -14.75 -10.24 -17.91
CA ALA A 807 -15.56 -9.09 -17.50
C ALA A 807 -16.21 -8.39 -18.71
N HIS A 808 -15.46 -8.18 -19.80
CA HIS A 808 -15.99 -7.66 -21.06
C HIS A 808 -17.08 -8.55 -21.66
N ALA A 809 -16.96 -9.88 -21.57
CA ALA A 809 -18.00 -10.81 -22.02
C ALA A 809 -19.29 -10.71 -21.18
N LEU A 810 -19.19 -10.45 -19.88
CA LEU A 810 -20.34 -10.21 -19.00
C LEU A 810 -21.01 -8.87 -19.32
N ILE A 811 -20.22 -7.81 -19.53
CA ILE A 811 -20.72 -6.51 -20.01
C ILE A 811 -21.46 -6.72 -21.33
N ALA A 812 -20.87 -7.41 -22.30
CA ALA A 812 -21.49 -7.67 -23.61
C ALA A 812 -22.84 -8.39 -23.47
N ARG A 813 -22.92 -9.41 -22.60
CA ARG A 813 -24.15 -10.15 -22.31
C ARG A 813 -25.27 -9.25 -21.78
N ALA A 814 -24.94 -8.33 -20.87
CA ALA A 814 -25.90 -7.39 -20.30
C ALA A 814 -26.26 -6.25 -21.27
N PHE A 815 -25.31 -5.82 -22.10
CA PHE A 815 -25.46 -4.69 -23.02
C PHE A 815 -26.21 -5.05 -24.31
N LYS A 816 -26.02 -6.27 -24.83
CA LYS A 816 -26.64 -6.73 -26.09
C LYS A 816 -28.16 -6.56 -26.17
N PRO A 817 -28.97 -6.95 -25.16
CA PRO A 817 -30.42 -6.75 -25.22
C PRO A 817 -30.82 -5.28 -25.31
N GLN A 818 -30.06 -4.39 -24.65
CA GLN A 818 -30.31 -2.94 -24.67
C GLN A 818 -30.00 -2.37 -26.06
N MET A 819 -28.88 -2.80 -26.66
CA MET A 819 -28.52 -2.42 -28.02
C MET A 819 -29.54 -2.87 -29.06
N LYS A 820 -30.08 -4.09 -28.91
CA LYS A 820 -31.12 -4.59 -29.80
C LYS A 820 -32.35 -3.66 -29.82
N ILE A 821 -32.82 -3.24 -28.65
CA ILE A 821 -33.96 -2.33 -28.51
C ILE A 821 -33.67 -0.97 -29.19
N ILE A 822 -32.47 -0.43 -29.00
CA ILE A 822 -32.08 0.85 -29.59
C ILE A 822 -32.05 0.76 -31.12
N VAL A 823 -31.43 -0.27 -31.68
CA VAL A 823 -31.31 -0.46 -33.12
C VAL A 823 -32.68 -0.68 -33.78
N GLU A 824 -33.55 -1.48 -33.17
CA GLU A 824 -34.93 -1.68 -33.64
C GLU A 824 -35.72 -0.37 -33.64
N GLY A 825 -35.56 0.47 -32.60
CA GLY A 825 -36.17 1.79 -32.51
C GLY A 825 -35.72 2.73 -33.64
N LEU A 826 -34.41 2.87 -33.83
CA LEU A 826 -33.83 3.73 -34.89
C LEU A 826 -34.31 3.33 -36.29
N ARG A 827 -34.42 2.02 -36.55
CA ARG A 827 -34.95 1.50 -37.82
C ARG A 827 -36.43 1.86 -38.00
N SER A 828 -37.24 1.74 -36.95
CA SER A 828 -38.67 2.05 -37.02
C SER A 828 -38.96 3.52 -37.34
N ASP A 829 -38.15 4.44 -36.80
CA ASP A 829 -38.29 5.89 -37.06
C ASP A 829 -37.87 6.27 -38.50
N SER A 830 -36.92 5.53 -39.08
CA SER A 830 -36.49 5.71 -40.48
C SER A 830 -37.54 5.26 -41.52
N VAL A 831 -38.42 4.32 -41.16
CA VAL A 831 -39.51 3.83 -42.03
C VAL A 831 -40.74 4.74 -41.97
N ALA A 832 -40.95 5.46 -40.86
CA ALA A 832 -42.08 6.39 -40.71
C ALA A 832 -41.87 7.76 -41.39
N THR A 833 -40.65 8.06 -41.85
CA THR A 833 -40.24 9.33 -42.45
C THR A 833 -39.99 9.28 -43.96
N ASN A 834 -40.11 8.10 -44.59
CA ASN A 834 -40.23 7.91 -46.04
C ASN A 834 -41.69 7.73 -46.45
#